data_AF-A0A6J0PDY1-F1
#
_entry.id   AF-A0A6J0PDY1-F1
#
_cell.length_a   1.000
_cell.length_b   1.000
_cell.length_c   1.000
_cell.angle_alpha   90.00
_cell.angle_beta   90.00
_cell.angle_gamma   90.00
#
_symmetry.space_group_name_H-M   'P 1'
#
loop_
_entity.id
_entity.type
_entity.pdbx_description
1 polymer ?
#
loop_
_entity_poly.entity_id
_entity_poly.type
_entity_poly.pdbx_seq_one_letter_code
_entity_poly.pdbx_strand_id
1 'polypeptide(L)'
;MASFQSWKCSWSLIAAVASLVLLVSLVHMFLTPLFPSSLDYFGARQNSCLPVNVSVDGSSEHLADNSQLNPVFDPQLVADSHGAVTYRGAPWKPEIGRWLSSCDSISTAIDVVESIGSKSCENDCSGQGICNRQLGQCRCFHGFDGEGCTKKLQLGCNHPETLEKPFGWWIVSICPAYCDTTRAMCFCGAGTKYPNRPVAESCGFKINLPSEPGGPKITDWTKADFENIFTTNSSRRGWCNVDPKDAYASKVNFKEECDCKYDGLGGRFCEIPTVCSCLNQCSGHGHCHGGFCQCDNGYYGIDCSIPSALSPMQEWPAWLRPSKVDVPDKAPIGTNLINVSAVVKKKRPLIYVYDLPPEFNSHLLEGRHWKFECVNRIYTDENRTLWTEQLYGSQMALYESILASPYRTMNGEEADYFYVPVLDSCLITRADDAPHLGIQKHSRLRSSVTLDFYKKAYDHIVDQYLYWNRSSGRDHIWFFSWDEGACCAPKEIWNSMMLVHWGNTNSKHNHSTTAYWADNWDPIPSHRRGDHPCFDPEKDLVLPAWKRPEPGAIWLKLWARPRKERKTLFYFNGNLGSAYEHGRPENTYSMGIRQKLAEEFGSTPNKEGKLGRQHAANVTVSPLRSPKYLEELASSLFCGVLPGDGWSGRMEDSIQQGCIPVIIQLDCRMESFFHMKMFSTIKALQCEFKRMIFQT
;
A
#
# COMPACT_ATOMS: atom_id res chain seq x y z
N MET A 1 -62.98 46.65 -17.16
CA MET A 1 -63.39 45.78 -18.29
C MET A 1 -62.14 45.34 -19.03
N ALA A 2 -61.71 44.10 -18.84
CA ALA A 2 -60.81 43.40 -19.75
C ALA A 2 -61.05 41.89 -19.54
N SER A 3 -61.44 41.24 -20.63
CA SER A 3 -61.88 39.85 -20.72
C SER A 3 -60.68 38.90 -20.60
N PHE A 4 -60.73 37.92 -19.69
CA PHE A 4 -59.79 36.80 -19.70
C PHE A 4 -60.35 35.69 -20.59
N GLN A 5 -59.75 35.62 -21.78
CA GLN A 5 -60.02 34.66 -22.84
C GLN A 5 -59.43 33.30 -22.45
N SER A 6 -60.28 32.27 -22.36
CA SER A 6 -59.86 30.90 -22.05
C SER A 6 -59.00 30.34 -23.18
N TRP A 7 -57.72 30.06 -22.91
CA TRP A 7 -56.88 29.32 -23.83
C TRP A 7 -57.26 27.83 -23.77
N LYS A 8 -57.95 27.34 -24.80
CA LYS A 8 -58.19 25.91 -25.01
C LYS A 8 -56.86 25.25 -25.39
N CYS A 9 -56.15 24.69 -24.41
CA CYS A 9 -55.05 23.79 -24.68
C CYS A 9 -55.59 22.58 -25.45
N SER A 10 -55.17 22.44 -26.70
CA SER A 10 -55.48 21.28 -27.53
C SER A 10 -54.96 20.01 -26.85
N TRP A 11 -55.79 18.98 -26.78
CA TRP A 11 -55.42 17.65 -26.27
C TRP A 11 -54.17 17.08 -26.95
N SER A 12 -53.87 17.50 -28.18
CA SER A 12 -52.64 17.12 -28.88
C SER A 12 -51.37 17.67 -28.23
N LEU A 13 -51.41 18.87 -27.64
CA LEU A 13 -50.27 19.47 -26.94
C LEU A 13 -50.01 18.77 -25.61
N ILE A 14 -51.09 18.42 -24.89
CA ILE A 14 -51.01 17.65 -23.64
C ILE A 14 -50.46 16.24 -23.91
N ALA A 15 -50.90 15.59 -24.98
CA ALA A 15 -50.40 14.27 -25.38
C ALA A 15 -48.92 14.31 -25.81
N ALA A 16 -48.49 15.38 -26.49
CA ALA A 16 -47.09 15.56 -26.87
C ALA A 16 -46.18 15.78 -25.66
N VAL A 17 -46.59 16.63 -24.71
CA VAL A 17 -45.85 16.87 -23.46
C VAL A 17 -45.81 15.61 -22.61
N ALA A 18 -46.93 14.87 -22.49
CA ALA A 18 -46.98 13.60 -21.77
C ALA A 18 -46.04 12.56 -22.39
N SER A 19 -46.00 12.46 -23.73
CA SER A 19 -45.08 11.56 -24.43
C SER A 19 -43.62 11.94 -24.22
N LEU A 20 -43.31 13.24 -24.19
CA LEU A 20 -41.94 13.73 -23.96
C LEU A 20 -41.48 13.47 -22.52
N VAL A 21 -42.37 13.66 -21.54
CA VAL A 21 -42.10 13.33 -20.13
C VAL A 21 -41.92 11.82 -19.94
N LEU A 22 -42.70 10.99 -20.64
CA LEU A 22 -42.57 9.54 -20.60
C LEU A 22 -41.23 9.07 -21.20
N LEU A 23 -40.79 9.71 -22.29
CA LEU A 23 -39.52 9.42 -22.95
C LEU A 23 -38.32 9.83 -22.08
N VAL A 24 -38.37 11.01 -21.45
CA VAL A 24 -37.35 11.47 -20.50
C VAL A 24 -37.31 10.57 -19.26
N SER A 25 -38.47 10.10 -18.77
CA SER A 25 -38.56 9.18 -17.63
C SER A 25 -38.00 7.79 -17.95
N LEU A 26 -38.23 7.28 -19.17
CA LEU A 26 -37.63 6.03 -19.63
C LEU A 26 -36.11 6.16 -19.82
N VAL A 27 -35.63 7.27 -20.37
CA VAL A 27 -34.19 7.55 -20.49
C VAL A 27 -33.52 7.64 -19.11
N HIS A 28 -34.19 8.22 -18.10
CA HIS A 28 -33.69 8.20 -16.72
C HIS A 28 -33.73 6.80 -16.08
N MET A 29 -34.73 5.96 -16.35
CA MET A 29 -34.75 4.57 -15.89
C MET A 29 -33.65 3.69 -16.51
N PHE A 30 -33.21 3.98 -17.75
CA PHE A 30 -32.20 3.17 -18.44
C PHE A 30 -30.77 3.74 -18.37
N LEU A 31 -30.58 5.01 -18.00
CA LEU A 31 -29.24 5.65 -17.89
C LEU A 31 -28.82 6.03 -16.45
N THR A 32 -29.64 5.75 -15.43
CA THR A 32 -29.16 5.77 -14.04
C THR A 32 -29.09 4.33 -13.50
N PRO A 33 -27.93 3.89 -12.97
CA PRO A 33 -27.84 2.56 -12.37
C PRO A 33 -28.69 2.52 -11.10
N LEU A 34 -29.73 1.68 -11.13
CA LEU A 34 -30.52 1.28 -9.98
C LEU A 34 -29.60 0.70 -8.89
N PHE A 35 -29.29 1.52 -7.89
CA PHE A 35 -28.96 1.02 -6.56
C PHE A 35 -30.26 0.50 -5.93
N PRO A 36 -30.37 -0.77 -5.53
CA PRO A 36 -31.42 -1.17 -4.62
C PRO A 36 -31.08 -0.66 -3.22
N SER A 37 -31.74 0.42 -2.82
CA SER A 37 -31.90 0.83 -1.44
C SER A 37 -32.79 -0.21 -0.74
N SER A 38 -32.19 -1.17 -0.05
CA SER A 38 -32.89 -1.94 1.00
C SER A 38 -32.19 -1.67 2.33
N LEU A 39 -32.69 -0.64 2.99
CA LEU A 39 -32.52 -0.34 4.40
C LEU A 39 -33.40 -1.31 5.18
N ASP A 40 -32.81 -2.04 6.12
CA ASP A 40 -33.41 -2.37 7.41
C ASP A 40 -32.31 -3.03 8.26
N TYR A 41 -31.55 -2.23 9.03
CA TYR A 41 -30.95 -2.58 10.33
C TYR A 41 -30.08 -1.44 10.92
N PHE A 42 -30.57 -0.20 10.90
CA PHE A 42 -29.99 0.89 11.70
C PHE A 42 -31.05 1.46 12.64
N GLY A 43 -31.04 0.97 13.88
CA GLY A 43 -31.69 1.65 14.99
C GLY A 43 -30.82 2.81 15.47
N ALA A 44 -30.92 3.98 14.83
CA ALA A 44 -30.44 5.23 15.38
C ALA A 44 -31.65 6.01 15.91
N ARG A 45 -31.79 6.10 17.24
CA ARG A 45 -32.71 7.04 17.87
C ARG A 45 -32.27 8.46 17.53
N GLN A 46 -33.16 9.20 16.87
CA GLN A 46 -33.07 10.65 16.74
C GLN A 46 -33.06 11.29 18.12
N ASN A 47 -32.11 12.20 18.37
CA ASN A 47 -32.32 13.30 19.29
C ASN A 47 -31.86 14.58 18.59
N SER A 48 -32.84 15.40 18.24
CA SER A 48 -32.70 16.78 17.82
C SER A 48 -32.32 17.65 19.02
N CYS A 49 -31.39 18.60 18.86
CA CYS A 49 -31.41 19.87 19.57
C CYS A 49 -30.63 20.94 18.80
N LEU A 50 -31.23 22.13 18.76
CA LEU A 50 -30.83 23.36 18.07
C LEU A 50 -29.59 24.03 18.71
N PRO A 51 -28.89 24.92 18.00
CA PRO A 51 -27.71 25.61 18.52
C PRO A 51 -28.09 26.77 19.45
N VAL A 52 -27.38 26.88 20.59
CA VAL A 52 -27.42 28.06 21.46
C VAL A 52 -26.19 28.92 21.16
N ASN A 53 -26.44 30.16 20.74
CA ASN A 53 -25.42 31.21 20.62
C ASN A 53 -24.87 31.56 22.01
N VAL A 54 -23.54 31.55 22.15
CA VAL A 54 -22.86 32.22 23.26
C VAL A 54 -21.85 33.21 22.69
N SER A 55 -22.19 34.49 22.83
CA SER A 55 -21.32 35.65 22.67
C SER A 55 -20.37 35.77 23.86
N VAL A 56 -19.09 36.02 23.63
CA VAL A 56 -18.19 36.61 24.62
C VAL A 56 -17.30 37.64 23.93
N ASP A 57 -17.60 38.91 24.22
CA ASP A 57 -16.70 40.06 24.11
C ASP A 57 -15.56 39.93 25.14
N GLY A 58 -14.36 40.38 24.79
CA GLY A 58 -13.25 40.49 25.74
C GLY A 58 -11.90 40.80 25.09
N SER A 59 -11.67 42.08 24.81
CA SER A 59 -10.41 42.68 24.37
C SER A 59 -9.27 42.56 25.38
N SER A 60 -8.06 42.23 24.93
CA SER A 60 -6.81 42.75 25.50
C SER A 60 -5.67 42.65 24.48
N GLU A 61 -5.04 43.79 24.23
CA GLU A 61 -3.99 44.05 23.25
C GLU A 61 -2.59 43.57 23.65
N HIS A 62 -1.81 43.26 22.61
CA HIS A 62 -0.36 43.40 22.42
C HIS A 62 0.66 42.80 23.40
N LEU A 63 1.42 41.81 22.89
CA LEU A 63 2.89 41.79 22.86
C LEU A 63 3.36 40.91 21.69
N ALA A 64 3.99 41.54 20.70
CA ALA A 64 4.67 40.88 19.59
C ALA A 64 6.13 40.61 19.98
N ASP A 65 6.66 39.40 19.76
CA ASP A 65 7.80 39.17 18.86
C ASP A 65 8.13 37.68 18.65
N ASN A 66 8.44 37.33 17.39
CA ASN A 66 9.24 36.22 16.86
C ASN A 66 8.98 34.74 17.25
N SER A 67 8.03 34.10 16.53
CA SER A 67 8.18 32.70 16.05
C SER A 67 7.29 32.42 14.82
N GLN A 68 7.89 32.41 13.63
CA GLN A 68 7.32 31.85 12.38
C GLN A 68 8.46 30.98 11.77
N LEU A 69 8.27 29.77 11.26
CA LEU A 69 7.16 29.18 10.53
C LEU A 69 6.83 27.77 11.04
N ASN A 70 5.59 27.56 11.50
CA ASN A 70 4.92 26.26 11.46
C ASN A 70 3.87 26.34 10.34
N PRO A 71 3.78 25.38 9.40
CA PRO A 71 2.68 25.36 8.45
C PRO A 71 1.40 25.03 9.23
N VAL A 72 0.58 26.05 9.47
CA VAL A 72 -0.79 25.90 9.98
C VAL A 72 -1.60 25.28 8.85
N PHE A 73 -1.85 23.98 8.95
CA PHE A 73 -2.91 23.33 8.18
C PHE A 73 -4.25 23.78 8.76
N ASP A 74 -5.13 24.29 7.89
CA ASP A 74 -6.47 24.76 8.23
C ASP A 74 -7.29 23.59 8.83
N PRO A 75 -7.77 23.69 10.09
CA PRO A 75 -8.52 22.62 10.76
C PRO A 75 -9.95 22.41 10.22
N GLN A 76 -10.40 23.15 9.20
CA GLN A 76 -11.81 23.13 8.76
C GLN A 76 -12.15 22.24 7.56
N LEU A 77 -11.27 21.33 7.14
CA LEU A 77 -11.65 20.27 6.18
C LEU A 77 -12.50 19.20 6.89
N VAL A 78 -13.80 19.48 7.02
CA VAL A 78 -14.82 18.53 7.43
C VAL A 78 -14.77 17.32 6.48
N ALA A 79 -14.33 16.18 7.01
CA ALA A 79 -14.01 14.94 6.28
C ALA A 79 -15.20 14.27 5.54
N ASP A 80 -16.42 14.80 5.67
CA ASP A 80 -17.65 14.08 5.35
C ASP A 80 -18.48 14.67 4.18
N SER A 81 -18.07 15.76 3.51
CA SER A 81 -18.91 16.40 2.48
C SER A 81 -18.73 15.91 1.04
N HIS A 82 -17.70 15.11 0.73
CA HIS A 82 -17.30 14.82 -0.67
C HIS A 82 -17.33 13.34 -1.09
N GLY A 83 -18.03 12.47 -0.35
CA GLY A 83 -18.17 11.06 -0.73
C GLY A 83 -16.85 10.28 -0.69
N ALA A 84 -15.86 10.77 0.07
CA ALA A 84 -14.74 9.97 0.50
C ALA A 84 -15.30 8.73 1.21
N VAL A 85 -14.78 7.55 0.89
CA VAL A 85 -15.10 6.34 1.65
C VAL A 85 -14.41 6.47 3.00
N THR A 86 -15.06 7.16 3.95
CA THR A 86 -14.73 7.02 5.37
C THR A 86 -15.00 5.57 5.72
N TYR A 87 -13.95 4.80 5.96
CA TYR A 87 -14.02 3.43 6.47
C TYR A 87 -14.47 3.46 7.95
N ARG A 88 -15.70 3.94 8.21
CA ARG A 88 -16.34 3.78 9.51
C ARG A 88 -16.79 2.32 9.62
N GLY A 89 -15.99 1.52 10.34
CA GLY A 89 -16.38 0.15 10.69
C GLY A 89 -16.37 -0.84 9.53
N ALA A 90 -15.45 -0.70 8.58
CA ALA A 90 -15.13 -1.78 7.66
C ALA A 90 -13.79 -2.40 8.09
N PRO A 91 -13.79 -3.45 8.95
CA PRO A 91 -12.87 -4.53 8.62
C PRO A 91 -13.19 -4.86 7.16
N TRP A 92 -12.17 -5.13 6.36
CA TRP A 92 -12.30 -5.98 5.20
C TRP A 92 -13.60 -6.80 5.25
N LYS A 93 -14.61 -6.44 4.42
CA LYS A 93 -15.97 -6.98 4.63
C LYS A 93 -15.83 -8.50 4.78
N PRO A 94 -16.32 -9.12 5.86
CA PRO A 94 -16.20 -10.56 6.09
C PRO A 94 -16.80 -11.42 4.97
N GLU A 95 -17.46 -10.80 3.99
CA GLU A 95 -17.84 -11.40 2.71
C GLU A 95 -16.63 -11.94 1.93
N ILE A 96 -15.49 -11.23 1.90
CA ILE A 96 -14.23 -11.74 1.30
C ILE A 96 -13.56 -12.74 2.26
N GLY A 97 -14.08 -12.99 3.45
CA GLY A 97 -13.62 -14.02 4.38
C GLY A 97 -14.61 -15.15 4.59
N ARG A 98 -15.68 -15.24 3.79
CA ARG A 98 -16.74 -16.21 4.07
C ARG A 98 -16.26 -17.67 4.07
N TRP A 99 -15.12 -17.99 3.45
CA TRP A 99 -14.51 -19.32 3.62
C TRP A 99 -13.94 -19.51 5.03
N LEU A 100 -13.37 -18.49 5.68
CA LEU A 100 -13.06 -18.53 7.12
C LEU A 100 -14.35 -18.61 7.94
N SER A 101 -15.45 -18.04 7.44
CA SER A 101 -16.77 -18.23 8.09
C SER A 101 -17.35 -19.64 7.97
N SER A 102 -16.80 -20.49 7.11
CA SER A 102 -17.09 -21.94 7.15
C SER A 102 -16.30 -22.65 8.26
N CYS A 103 -15.14 -22.12 8.66
CA CYS A 103 -14.42 -22.49 9.88
C CYS A 103 -15.06 -21.87 11.15
N ASP A 104 -15.79 -20.76 11.03
CA ASP A 104 -16.53 -20.11 12.14
C ASP A 104 -17.63 -20.99 12.76
N SER A 105 -18.02 -22.09 12.09
CA SER A 105 -19.04 -23.00 12.61
C SER A 105 -18.62 -23.75 13.89
N ILE A 106 -17.35 -23.63 14.32
CA ILE A 106 -16.78 -24.41 15.44
C ILE A 106 -16.31 -23.53 16.62
N SER A 107 -16.01 -22.23 16.44
CA SER A 107 -15.42 -21.41 17.52
C SER A 107 -16.45 -20.66 18.37
N THR A 108 -16.61 -21.10 19.61
CA THR A 108 -17.37 -20.37 20.65
C THR A 108 -16.62 -19.10 21.05
N ALA A 109 -17.32 -17.97 21.15
CA ALA A 109 -16.73 -16.74 21.66
C ALA A 109 -16.30 -16.92 23.14
N ILE A 110 -15.11 -16.43 23.47
CA ILE A 110 -14.53 -16.43 24.80
C ILE A 110 -14.46 -15.00 25.34
N ASP A 111 -14.51 -14.85 26.66
CA ASP A 111 -14.26 -13.57 27.32
C ASP A 111 -12.74 -13.37 27.40
N VAL A 112 -12.26 -12.25 26.84
CA VAL A 112 -10.86 -11.84 26.81
C VAL A 112 -10.71 -10.55 27.58
N VAL A 113 -9.68 -10.45 28.42
CA VAL A 113 -9.38 -9.21 29.13
C VAL A 113 -8.48 -8.34 28.27
N GLU A 114 -8.99 -7.19 27.84
CA GLU A 114 -8.23 -6.16 27.12
C GLU A 114 -7.70 -5.12 28.11
N SER A 115 -6.40 -4.83 28.04
CA SER A 115 -5.76 -3.81 28.88
C SER A 115 -5.71 -2.48 28.13
N ILE A 116 -6.35 -1.46 28.69
CA ILE A 116 -6.39 -0.10 28.13
C ILE A 116 -5.28 0.71 28.80
N GLY A 117 -4.31 1.13 27.97
CA GLY A 117 -3.14 1.87 28.41
C GLY A 117 -3.48 3.24 29.00
N SER A 118 -2.77 3.61 30.07
CA SER A 118 -2.92 4.89 30.77
C SER A 118 -1.60 5.60 31.07
N LYS A 119 -0.47 5.05 30.63
CA LYS A 119 0.86 5.61 30.92
C LYS A 119 1.03 6.97 30.24
N SER A 120 1.68 7.90 30.93
CA SER A 120 2.16 9.16 30.35
C SER A 120 3.49 8.95 29.62
N CYS A 121 3.75 9.76 28.61
CA CYS A 121 5.06 9.85 27.97
C CYS A 121 5.75 11.16 28.34
N GLU A 122 7.07 11.20 28.22
CA GLU A 122 7.87 12.40 28.48
C GLU A 122 7.41 13.57 27.60
N ASN A 123 7.11 14.72 28.23
CA ASN A 123 6.66 15.95 27.58
C ASN A 123 5.50 15.77 26.58
N ASP A 124 4.68 14.73 26.75
CA ASP A 124 3.65 14.32 25.78
C ASP A 124 4.19 14.24 24.34
N CYS A 125 5.41 13.71 24.20
CA CYS A 125 6.13 13.58 22.94
C CYS A 125 6.41 14.91 22.21
N SER A 126 6.36 16.02 22.94
CA SER A 126 6.67 17.38 22.46
C SER A 126 5.88 17.81 21.21
N GLY A 127 4.72 17.19 20.96
CA GLY A 127 3.94 17.37 19.73
C GLY A 127 4.62 16.82 18.46
N GLN A 128 5.74 16.12 18.59
CA GLN A 128 6.53 15.54 17.49
C GLN A 128 6.45 14.00 17.46
N GLY A 129 5.40 13.45 18.05
CA GLY A 129 5.14 12.02 18.05
C GLY A 129 3.84 11.67 18.77
N ILE A 130 3.53 10.38 18.80
CA ILE A 130 2.35 9.83 19.48
C ILE A 130 2.77 9.02 20.69
N CYS A 131 2.16 9.29 21.84
CA CYS A 131 2.43 8.56 23.06
C CYS A 131 1.75 7.17 23.01
N ASN A 132 2.55 6.11 22.99
CA ASN A 132 2.04 4.77 23.25
C ASN A 132 1.69 4.66 24.74
N ARG A 133 0.41 4.75 25.07
CA ARG A 133 -0.09 4.75 26.46
C ARG A 133 0.02 3.38 27.16
N GLN A 134 0.30 2.31 26.42
CA GLN A 134 0.54 0.97 27.00
C GLN A 134 2.00 0.80 27.45
N LEU A 135 2.94 1.30 26.64
CA LEU A 135 4.38 1.19 26.91
C LEU A 135 4.90 2.38 27.73
N GLY A 136 4.30 3.57 27.57
CA GLY A 136 4.80 4.83 28.13
C GLY A 136 5.96 5.41 27.31
N GLN A 137 6.01 5.09 26.01
CA GLN A 137 7.07 5.47 25.09
C GLN A 137 6.51 6.30 23.93
N CYS A 138 7.27 7.29 23.48
CA CYS A 138 6.89 8.08 22.31
C CYS A 138 7.22 7.37 21.00
N ARG A 139 6.30 7.49 20.03
CA ARG A 139 6.48 7.11 18.63
C ARG A 139 6.69 8.39 17.83
N CYS A 140 7.96 8.76 17.64
CA CYS A 140 8.34 10.04 17.03
C CYS A 140 8.08 10.06 15.52
N PHE A 141 7.59 11.19 15.02
CA PHE A 141 7.44 11.44 13.57
C PHE A 141 8.80 11.40 12.87
N HIS A 142 8.80 11.20 11.56
CA HIS A 142 10.03 11.13 10.79
C HIS A 142 10.87 12.40 10.96
N GLY A 143 12.17 12.22 11.22
CA GLY A 143 13.07 13.34 11.49
C GLY A 143 13.14 13.77 12.96
N PHE A 144 12.48 13.06 13.88
CA PHE A 144 12.57 13.29 15.32
C PHE A 144 12.95 12.00 16.07
N ASP A 145 13.62 12.16 17.21
CA ASP A 145 14.20 11.08 18.02
C ASP A 145 14.26 11.48 19.51
N GLY A 146 14.62 10.54 20.37
CA GLY A 146 14.69 10.69 21.82
C GLY A 146 13.38 10.31 22.53
N GLU A 147 13.46 10.10 23.85
CA GLU A 147 12.34 9.59 24.67
C GLU A 147 11.08 10.47 24.61
N GLY A 148 11.25 11.80 24.50
CA GLY A 148 10.18 12.78 24.31
C GLY A 148 10.10 13.42 22.91
N CYS A 149 10.76 12.85 21.90
CA CYS A 149 10.82 13.36 20.51
C CYS A 149 11.36 14.80 20.33
N THR A 150 12.24 15.25 21.24
CA THR A 150 12.81 16.61 21.20
C THR A 150 14.01 16.76 20.28
N LYS A 151 14.69 15.65 19.94
CA LYS A 151 15.91 15.67 19.12
C LYS A 151 15.53 15.62 17.65
N LYS A 152 15.77 16.72 16.94
CA LYS A 152 15.63 16.78 15.48
C LYS A 152 16.80 16.05 14.80
N LEU A 153 16.49 15.07 13.97
CA LEU A 153 17.44 14.40 13.09
C LEU A 153 17.69 15.26 11.84
N GLN A 154 18.88 15.14 11.27
CA GLN A 154 19.26 15.82 10.02
C GLN A 154 19.34 14.79 8.90
N LEU A 155 18.22 14.55 8.23
CA LEU A 155 18.15 13.61 7.12
C LEU A 155 18.45 14.36 5.82
N GLY A 156 19.73 14.41 5.45
CA GLY A 156 20.17 15.07 4.23
C GLY A 156 19.57 14.42 2.98
N CYS A 157 19.23 15.23 1.98
CA CYS A 157 18.73 14.78 0.69
C CYS A 157 19.83 14.27 -0.25
N ASN A 158 21.07 14.74 -0.04
CA ASN A 158 22.20 14.49 -0.92
C ASN A 158 23.28 13.69 -0.19
N HIS A 159 24.04 12.90 -0.94
CA HIS A 159 25.30 12.36 -0.46
C HIS A 159 26.34 13.48 -0.27
N PRO A 160 27.43 13.24 0.50
CA PRO A 160 28.52 14.19 0.63
C PRO A 160 29.04 14.66 -0.74
N GLU A 161 29.24 15.97 -0.85
CA GLU A 161 29.70 16.63 -2.07
C GLU A 161 31.17 16.28 -2.41
N THR A 162 31.49 16.29 -3.70
CA THR A 162 32.86 16.25 -4.21
C THR A 162 33.05 17.30 -5.30
N LEU A 163 34.30 17.62 -5.66
CA LEU A 163 34.62 18.58 -6.73
C LEU A 163 33.93 18.24 -8.06
N GLU A 164 33.78 16.96 -8.37
CA GLU A 164 33.12 16.49 -9.59
C GLU A 164 31.59 16.36 -9.44
N LYS A 165 31.10 16.25 -8.20
CA LYS A 165 29.70 15.97 -7.86
C LYS A 165 29.23 16.88 -6.73
N PRO A 166 28.86 18.14 -7.04
CA PRO A 166 28.46 19.11 -6.02
C PRO A 166 27.18 18.72 -5.27
N PHE A 167 26.37 17.80 -5.82
CA PHE A 167 25.17 17.26 -5.16
C PHE A 167 25.36 15.80 -4.71
N GLY A 168 26.59 15.31 -4.69
CA GLY A 168 26.92 13.91 -4.39
C GLY A 168 26.55 12.96 -5.53
N TRP A 169 26.62 11.65 -5.25
CA TRP A 169 26.18 10.63 -6.19
C TRP A 169 24.66 10.65 -6.35
N TRP A 170 24.17 10.24 -7.53
CA TRP A 170 22.74 10.17 -7.79
C TRP A 170 22.05 9.26 -6.76
N ILE A 171 20.94 9.76 -6.22
CA ILE A 171 20.03 9.09 -5.29
C ILE A 171 18.64 9.67 -5.50
N VAL A 172 17.55 8.97 -5.14
CA VAL A 172 16.18 9.42 -5.43
C VAL A 172 15.85 10.76 -4.76
N SER A 173 16.31 10.96 -3.52
CA SER A 173 16.10 12.18 -2.75
C SER A 173 16.92 13.37 -3.24
N ILE A 174 17.79 13.21 -4.24
CA ILE A 174 18.73 14.25 -4.66
C ILE A 174 18.02 15.59 -4.89
N CYS A 175 18.56 16.64 -4.28
CA CYS A 175 17.92 17.93 -4.18
C CYS A 175 18.91 19.05 -4.49
N PRO A 176 18.72 19.79 -5.59
CA PRO A 176 19.49 21.00 -5.85
C PRO A 176 18.84 22.24 -5.23
N ALA A 177 17.56 22.16 -4.83
CA ALA A 177 16.77 23.27 -4.30
C ALA A 177 16.73 23.25 -2.75
N TYR A 178 15.55 23.36 -2.14
CA TYR A 178 15.40 23.29 -0.69
C TYR A 178 15.16 21.85 -0.22
N CYS A 179 16.08 21.34 0.60
CA CYS A 179 15.95 20.04 1.22
C CYS A 179 15.20 20.14 2.56
N ASP A 180 14.04 19.50 2.67
CA ASP A 180 13.38 19.24 3.94
C ASP A 180 14.12 18.10 4.66
N THR A 181 14.91 18.47 5.67
CA THR A 181 15.75 17.53 6.41
C THR A 181 14.99 16.66 7.42
N THR A 182 13.67 16.85 7.55
CA THR A 182 12.83 15.96 8.38
C THR A 182 12.51 14.66 7.65
N ARG A 183 12.31 14.72 6.32
CA ARG A 183 11.92 13.57 5.48
C ARG A 183 12.87 13.29 4.31
N ALA A 184 13.94 14.09 4.18
CA ALA A 184 14.87 14.08 3.05
C ALA A 184 14.16 14.33 1.70
N MET A 185 13.24 15.29 1.64
CA MET A 185 12.45 15.59 0.44
C MET A 185 12.83 16.95 -0.17
N CYS A 186 12.74 17.07 -1.49
CA CYS A 186 13.16 18.27 -2.21
C CYS A 186 11.97 19.15 -2.59
N PHE A 187 12.05 20.44 -2.26
CA PHE A 187 11.01 21.43 -2.53
C PHE A 187 11.59 22.72 -3.13
N CYS A 188 10.70 23.56 -3.66
CA CYS A 188 11.05 24.86 -4.19
C CYS A 188 11.63 25.81 -3.14
N GLY A 189 11.17 25.72 -1.89
CA GLY A 189 11.71 26.49 -0.77
C GLY A 189 11.21 27.93 -0.68
N ALA A 190 11.61 28.57 0.42
CA ALA A 190 11.20 29.94 0.74
C ALA A 190 11.62 30.95 -0.34
N GLY A 191 10.80 31.99 -0.52
CA GLY A 191 11.04 33.03 -1.54
C GLY A 191 10.48 32.71 -2.94
N THR A 192 9.93 31.51 -3.14
CA THR A 192 9.17 31.16 -4.35
C THR A 192 7.67 31.35 -4.15
N LYS A 193 6.90 31.43 -5.25
CA LYS A 193 5.43 31.53 -5.22
C LYS A 193 4.78 30.28 -4.62
N TYR A 194 5.40 29.12 -4.79
CA TYR A 194 4.93 27.84 -4.27
C TYR A 194 6.05 27.10 -3.52
N PRO A 195 6.37 27.50 -2.26
CA PRO A 195 7.51 26.95 -1.52
C PRO A 195 7.47 25.44 -1.30
N ASN A 196 6.27 24.90 -1.07
CA ASN A 196 6.06 23.47 -0.81
C ASN A 196 5.87 22.65 -2.09
N ARG A 197 6.07 23.25 -3.28
CA ARG A 197 6.00 22.51 -4.54
C ARG A 197 7.21 21.57 -4.64
N PRO A 198 7.00 20.26 -4.88
CA PRO A 198 8.09 19.29 -5.01
C PRO A 198 9.06 19.63 -6.16
N VAL A 199 10.35 19.38 -5.92
CA VAL A 199 11.42 19.45 -6.91
C VAL A 199 12.12 18.09 -6.92
N ALA A 200 11.34 17.03 -7.16
CA ALA A 200 11.83 15.66 -7.06
C ALA A 200 12.76 15.29 -8.23
N GLU A 201 13.76 14.46 -7.95
CA GLU A 201 14.70 13.87 -8.91
C GLU A 201 15.27 14.89 -9.92
N SER A 202 14.97 14.73 -11.21
CA SER A 202 15.55 15.50 -12.32
C SER A 202 15.00 16.91 -12.43
N CYS A 203 13.89 17.23 -11.76
CA CYS A 203 13.18 18.49 -11.91
C CYS A 203 14.09 19.71 -11.70
N GLY A 204 14.99 19.66 -10.72
CA GLY A 204 15.89 20.78 -10.41
C GLY A 204 17.20 20.84 -11.19
N PHE A 205 17.44 19.90 -12.11
CA PHE A 205 18.70 19.74 -12.82
C PHE A 205 18.60 20.14 -14.30
N LYS A 206 19.76 20.40 -14.90
CA LYS A 206 19.87 20.63 -16.35
C LYS A 206 19.69 19.32 -17.09
N ILE A 207 18.99 19.38 -18.21
CA ILE A 207 18.72 18.24 -19.06
C ILE A 207 19.48 18.42 -20.37
N ASN A 208 20.40 17.51 -20.65
CA ASN A 208 21.15 17.47 -21.90
C ASN A 208 20.28 16.84 -22.99
N LEU A 209 20.15 17.54 -24.11
CA LEU A 209 19.44 17.03 -25.28
C LEU A 209 20.25 15.88 -25.91
N PRO A 210 19.57 14.87 -26.47
CA PRO A 210 20.25 13.78 -27.14
C PRO A 210 21.02 14.30 -28.36
N SER A 211 22.19 13.71 -28.63
CA SER A 211 22.99 14.02 -29.83
C SER A 211 22.30 13.61 -31.12
N GLU A 212 21.36 12.66 -31.06
CA GLU A 212 20.60 12.15 -32.20
C GLU A 212 19.08 12.37 -32.01
N PRO A 213 18.32 12.69 -33.07
CA PRO A 213 16.87 12.80 -33.00
C PRO A 213 16.22 11.51 -32.48
N GLY A 214 15.42 11.61 -31.41
CA GLY A 214 14.74 10.47 -30.79
C GLY A 214 15.53 9.76 -29.69
N GLY A 215 16.76 10.17 -29.38
CA GLY A 215 17.51 9.65 -28.24
C GLY A 215 16.93 10.09 -26.88
N PRO A 216 17.31 9.42 -25.77
CA PRO A 216 16.84 9.78 -24.43
C PRO A 216 17.45 11.11 -23.96
N LYS A 217 16.64 11.94 -23.31
CA LYS A 217 17.13 13.11 -22.55
C LYS A 217 17.92 12.62 -21.34
N ILE A 218 19.09 13.20 -21.08
CA ILE A 218 19.96 12.80 -19.97
C ILE A 218 20.08 13.94 -18.96
N THR A 219 19.78 13.66 -17.70
CA THR A 219 19.95 14.63 -16.61
C THR A 219 21.42 14.81 -16.26
N ASP A 220 21.89 16.06 -16.19
CA ASP A 220 23.19 16.42 -15.64
C ASP A 220 23.06 16.65 -14.13
N TRP A 221 23.26 15.58 -13.36
CA TRP A 221 23.18 15.60 -11.89
C TRP A 221 24.24 16.48 -11.22
N THR A 222 25.18 17.04 -11.98
CA THR A 222 26.21 17.96 -11.46
C THR A 222 25.82 19.42 -11.62
N LYS A 223 24.78 19.72 -12.41
CA LYS A 223 24.37 21.10 -12.74
C LYS A 223 22.92 21.35 -12.40
N ALA A 224 22.70 22.17 -11.37
CA ALA A 224 21.39 22.72 -11.08
C ALA A 224 20.91 23.67 -12.19
N ASP A 225 19.59 23.71 -12.39
CA ASP A 225 18.93 24.57 -13.38
C ASP A 225 18.26 25.80 -12.72
N PHE A 226 18.98 26.45 -11.80
CA PHE A 226 18.46 27.55 -10.97
C PHE A 226 17.85 28.70 -11.76
N GLU A 227 18.44 29.03 -12.90
CA GLU A 227 17.94 30.12 -13.74
C GLU A 227 16.55 29.86 -14.33
N ASN A 228 16.20 28.59 -14.55
CA ASN A 228 14.92 28.19 -15.10
C ASN A 228 13.95 27.81 -13.98
N ILE A 229 14.34 26.96 -13.02
CA ILE A 229 13.42 26.45 -12.00
C ILE A 229 12.74 27.56 -11.19
N PHE A 230 13.48 28.63 -10.85
CA PHE A 230 12.99 29.79 -10.10
C PHE A 230 12.59 30.98 -10.98
N THR A 231 12.56 30.83 -12.31
CA THR A 231 12.22 31.96 -13.21
C THR A 231 10.80 32.47 -13.00
N THR A 232 10.61 33.78 -13.07
CA THR A 232 9.29 34.43 -13.21
C THR A 232 8.99 34.82 -14.66
N ASN A 233 9.95 34.66 -15.57
CA ASN A 233 9.78 34.94 -16.99
C ASN A 233 8.98 33.83 -17.67
N SER A 234 7.79 34.18 -18.19
CA SER A 234 6.84 33.28 -18.87
C SER A 234 7.41 32.57 -20.11
N SER A 235 8.43 33.15 -20.76
CA SER A 235 9.05 32.55 -21.95
C SER A 235 10.06 31.45 -21.59
N ARG A 236 10.58 31.44 -20.36
CA ARG A 236 11.50 30.39 -19.87
C ARG A 236 10.70 29.24 -19.29
N ARG A 237 11.25 28.03 -19.36
CA ARG A 237 10.63 26.83 -18.78
C ARG A 237 10.80 26.84 -17.26
N GLY A 238 9.82 27.36 -16.53
CA GLY A 238 9.85 27.45 -15.08
C GLY A 238 9.28 26.24 -14.35
N TRP A 239 9.33 26.26 -13.01
CA TRP A 239 8.54 25.33 -12.18
C TRP A 239 8.06 25.97 -10.87
N CYS A 240 8.97 26.46 -10.03
CA CYS A 240 8.63 26.91 -8.66
C CYS A 240 7.75 28.16 -8.61
N ASN A 241 7.85 29.02 -9.61
CA ASN A 241 7.07 30.25 -9.73
C ASN A 241 5.99 30.19 -10.81
N VAL A 242 5.83 29.04 -11.47
CA VAL A 242 4.81 28.84 -12.52
C VAL A 242 3.43 28.82 -11.88
N ASP A 243 2.53 29.66 -12.38
CA ASP A 243 1.13 29.61 -11.99
C ASP A 243 0.40 28.49 -12.75
N PRO A 244 -0.24 27.52 -12.07
CA PRO A 244 -0.97 26.45 -12.73
C PRO A 244 -2.03 26.97 -13.71
N LYS A 245 -2.76 28.05 -13.37
CA LYS A 245 -3.81 28.60 -14.24
C LYS A 245 -3.22 29.13 -15.55
N ASP A 246 -2.08 29.80 -15.48
CA ASP A 246 -1.42 30.32 -16.67
C ASP A 246 -0.80 29.19 -17.51
N ALA A 247 -0.29 28.14 -16.87
CA ALA A 247 0.24 26.97 -17.56
C ALA A 247 -0.88 26.21 -18.30
N TYR A 248 -2.02 25.97 -17.65
CA TYR A 248 -3.18 25.35 -18.29
C TYR A 248 -3.77 26.21 -19.43
N ALA A 249 -3.68 27.53 -19.31
CA ALA A 249 -4.04 28.47 -20.38
C ALA A 249 -2.94 28.63 -21.46
N SER A 250 -1.85 27.86 -21.39
CA SER A 250 -0.72 27.92 -22.32
C SER A 250 -0.06 29.30 -22.43
N LYS A 251 -0.07 30.09 -21.35
CA LYS A 251 0.51 31.45 -21.28
C LYS A 251 1.95 31.47 -20.79
N VAL A 252 2.41 30.39 -20.18
CA VAL A 252 3.75 30.25 -19.61
C VAL A 252 4.35 28.91 -20.02
N ASN A 253 5.66 28.90 -20.22
CA ASN A 253 6.42 27.68 -20.42
C ASN A 253 6.82 27.08 -19.06
N PHE A 254 6.81 25.76 -18.96
CA PHE A 254 7.24 25.05 -17.76
C PHE A 254 8.15 23.87 -18.08
N LYS A 255 8.85 23.34 -17.07
CA LYS A 255 9.69 22.15 -17.20
C LYS A 255 8.82 20.90 -17.23
N GLU A 256 8.80 20.21 -18.36
CA GLU A 256 8.02 18.98 -18.54
C GLU A 256 8.56 17.80 -17.72
N GLU A 257 9.84 17.86 -17.37
CA GLU A 257 10.53 16.87 -16.56
C GLU A 257 10.15 16.94 -15.07
N CYS A 258 9.45 17.99 -14.65
CA CYS A 258 8.90 18.12 -13.31
C CYS A 258 7.48 17.55 -13.24
N ASP A 259 7.15 16.91 -12.13
CA ASP A 259 5.85 16.27 -11.90
C ASP A 259 5.50 16.19 -10.41
N CYS A 260 4.25 15.79 -10.13
CA CYS A 260 3.73 15.73 -8.77
C CYS A 260 3.91 14.34 -8.14
N LYS A 261 5.11 14.11 -7.60
CA LYS A 261 5.57 12.80 -7.09
C LYS A 261 5.11 12.46 -5.68
N TYR A 262 5.04 13.45 -4.80
CA TYR A 262 4.82 13.24 -3.36
C TYR A 262 3.34 13.02 -3.05
N ASP A 263 3.06 12.22 -2.01
CA ASP A 263 1.71 11.92 -1.56
C ASP A 263 1.05 13.14 -0.89
N GLY A 264 -0.28 13.16 -0.85
CA GLY A 264 -1.08 14.29 -0.37
C GLY A 264 -1.15 15.49 -1.32
N LEU A 265 -0.62 15.35 -2.54
CA LEU A 265 -0.65 16.36 -3.59
C LEU A 265 -1.09 15.77 -4.94
N GLY A 266 -1.96 16.51 -5.63
CA GLY A 266 -2.53 16.24 -6.93
C GLY A 266 -2.40 17.43 -7.90
N GLY A 267 -2.85 17.22 -9.14
CA GLY A 267 -2.66 18.18 -10.23
C GLY A 267 -1.28 18.08 -10.91
N ARG A 268 -1.13 18.74 -12.07
CA ARG A 268 0.14 18.70 -12.83
C ARG A 268 1.28 19.39 -12.06
N PHE A 269 0.97 20.40 -11.24
CA PHE A 269 1.92 21.26 -10.54
C PHE A 269 1.84 21.12 -9.01
N CYS A 270 1.25 20.04 -8.50
CA CYS A 270 0.99 19.82 -7.07
C CYS A 270 0.14 20.92 -6.40
N GLU A 271 -0.77 21.52 -7.15
CA GLU A 271 -1.59 22.63 -6.68
C GLU A 271 -2.88 22.19 -5.98
N ILE A 272 -3.23 20.91 -6.06
CA ILE A 272 -4.44 20.35 -5.45
C ILE A 272 -4.03 19.54 -4.22
N PRO A 273 -4.32 19.98 -2.99
CA PRO A 273 -4.15 19.15 -1.81
C PRO A 273 -5.07 17.92 -1.90
N THR A 274 -4.52 16.74 -1.66
CA THR A 274 -5.30 15.49 -1.58
C THR A 274 -5.09 14.83 -0.23
N VAL A 275 -6.01 13.95 0.15
CA VAL A 275 -5.80 13.07 1.30
C VAL A 275 -4.55 12.21 1.05
N CYS A 276 -3.64 12.14 2.01
CA CYS A 276 -2.51 11.22 1.96
C CYS A 276 -2.88 9.84 2.52
N SER A 277 -2.05 8.85 2.21
CA SER A 277 -2.32 7.45 2.52
C SER A 277 -1.71 7.06 3.87
N CYS A 278 -2.55 6.62 4.81
CA CYS A 278 -2.14 6.04 6.09
C CYS A 278 -2.82 4.68 6.30
N LEU A 279 -2.25 3.85 7.17
CA LEU A 279 -2.88 2.59 7.59
C LEU A 279 -4.29 2.87 8.12
N ASN A 280 -5.28 2.19 7.55
CA ASN A 280 -6.71 2.33 7.85
C ASN A 280 -7.23 3.78 7.86
N GLN A 281 -6.55 4.72 7.19
CA GLN A 281 -6.81 6.17 7.30
C GLN A 281 -6.99 6.64 8.74
N CYS A 282 -6.08 6.20 9.62
CA CYS A 282 -6.07 6.56 11.04
C CYS A 282 -7.36 6.19 11.79
N SER A 283 -8.10 5.21 11.27
CA SER A 283 -9.36 4.71 11.85
C SER A 283 -10.42 5.79 12.12
N GLY A 284 -10.28 6.98 11.51
CA GLY A 284 -11.11 8.15 11.79
C GLY A 284 -10.86 8.82 13.15
N HIS A 285 -9.75 8.50 13.83
CA HIS A 285 -9.36 9.03 15.15
C HIS A 285 -7.98 9.73 15.08
N GLY A 286 -7.71 10.42 13.97
CA GLY A 286 -6.49 11.16 13.78
C GLY A 286 -6.34 11.74 12.38
N HIS A 287 -5.31 12.56 12.21
CA HIS A 287 -4.92 13.16 10.94
C HIS A 287 -3.77 12.36 10.30
N CYS A 288 -3.86 12.09 9.00
CA CYS A 288 -2.80 11.38 8.28
C CYS A 288 -1.65 12.35 7.93
N HIS A 289 -0.43 11.96 8.31
CA HIS A 289 0.81 12.67 8.04
C HIS A 289 1.71 11.82 7.13
N GLY A 290 1.33 11.72 5.85
CA GLY A 290 2.13 11.08 4.79
C GLY A 290 2.32 9.57 4.91
N GLY A 291 1.65 8.89 5.84
CA GLY A 291 1.90 7.49 6.18
C GLY A 291 1.97 7.23 7.68
N PHE A 292 2.15 8.30 8.46
CA PHE A 292 2.11 8.26 9.92
C PHE A 292 0.80 8.88 10.42
N CYS A 293 0.05 8.21 11.30
CA CYS A 293 -1.14 8.81 11.89
C CYS A 293 -0.83 9.68 13.11
N GLN A 294 -1.23 10.95 13.05
CA GLN A 294 -1.28 11.84 14.20
C GLN A 294 -2.62 11.65 14.92
N CYS A 295 -2.63 10.86 15.99
CA CYS A 295 -3.86 10.47 16.67
C CYS A 295 -4.49 11.60 17.48
N ASP A 296 -5.83 11.60 17.53
CA ASP A 296 -6.61 12.45 18.41
C ASP A 296 -6.34 12.09 19.88
N ASN A 297 -6.55 13.06 20.77
CA ASN A 297 -6.37 12.83 22.19
C ASN A 297 -7.25 11.67 22.68
N GLY A 298 -6.64 10.76 23.43
CA GLY A 298 -7.30 9.55 23.89
C GLY A 298 -7.09 8.32 23.00
N TYR A 299 -6.48 8.44 21.82
CA TYR A 299 -6.20 7.31 20.92
C TYR A 299 -4.70 7.18 20.61
N TYR A 300 -4.25 5.97 20.32
CA TYR A 300 -2.88 5.67 19.90
C TYR A 300 -2.82 4.39 19.04
N GLY A 301 -1.60 3.95 18.74
CA GLY A 301 -1.31 2.87 17.80
C GLY A 301 -1.11 3.40 16.40
N ILE A 302 -0.56 2.57 15.52
CA ILE A 302 -0.12 2.99 14.18
C ILE A 302 -1.23 3.59 13.29
N ASP A 303 -2.48 3.18 13.53
CA ASP A 303 -3.67 3.60 12.80
C ASP A 303 -4.72 4.24 13.73
N CYS A 304 -4.32 4.70 14.92
CA CYS A 304 -5.19 5.32 15.94
C CYS A 304 -6.42 4.50 16.35
N SER A 305 -6.38 3.18 16.15
CA SER A 305 -7.49 2.28 16.50
C SER A 305 -7.55 1.92 17.99
N ILE A 306 -6.51 2.23 18.78
CA ILE A 306 -6.41 1.82 20.18
C ILE A 306 -6.86 2.98 21.09
N PRO A 307 -7.96 2.82 21.85
CA PRO A 307 -8.33 3.80 22.87
C PRO A 307 -7.42 3.68 24.09
N SER A 308 -7.15 4.82 24.72
CA SER A 308 -6.51 4.93 26.03
C SER A 308 -7.54 5.20 27.11
N ALA A 309 -7.11 5.13 28.38
CA ALA A 309 -7.95 5.43 29.53
C ALA A 309 -8.50 6.87 29.57
N LEU A 310 -7.96 7.77 28.74
CA LEU A 310 -8.43 9.16 28.60
C LEU A 310 -9.64 9.30 27.68
N SER A 311 -9.92 8.30 26.83
CA SER A 311 -11.02 8.36 25.87
C SER A 311 -12.37 8.03 26.51
N PRO A 312 -13.47 8.72 26.15
CA PRO A 312 -14.80 8.36 26.62
C PRO A 312 -15.19 6.94 26.19
N MET A 313 -15.65 6.12 27.14
CA MET A 313 -16.09 4.74 26.87
C MET A 313 -17.20 4.65 25.81
N GLN A 314 -17.96 5.74 25.59
CA GLN A 314 -19.00 5.93 24.58
C GLN A 314 -18.47 6.25 23.17
N GLU A 315 -17.16 6.51 23.04
CA GLU A 315 -16.46 6.73 21.75
C GLU A 315 -15.48 5.61 21.35
N TRP A 316 -15.15 4.68 22.25
CA TRP A 316 -14.48 3.40 21.94
C TRP A 316 -15.00 2.66 20.68
N PRO A 317 -14.09 1.99 19.94
CA PRO A 317 -14.43 1.30 18.71
C PRO A 317 -15.34 0.09 18.94
N ALA A 318 -16.11 -0.27 17.91
CA ALA A 318 -17.11 -1.34 17.98
C ALA A 318 -16.52 -2.71 18.38
N TRP A 319 -15.28 -3.01 18.01
CA TRP A 319 -14.63 -4.28 18.39
C TRP A 319 -14.34 -4.39 19.89
N LEU A 320 -14.33 -3.27 20.63
CA LEU A 320 -14.18 -3.21 22.08
C LEU A 320 -15.54 -3.10 22.80
N ARG A 321 -16.66 -3.04 22.04
CA ARG A 321 -18.03 -2.97 22.57
C ARG A 321 -18.88 -4.18 22.16
N PRO A 322 -19.73 -4.69 23.04
CA PRO A 322 -19.90 -4.33 24.45
C PRO A 322 -18.79 -4.94 25.32
N SER A 323 -18.05 -4.10 26.06
CA SER A 323 -17.14 -4.54 27.11
C SER A 323 -17.78 -4.39 28.48
N LYS A 324 -17.49 -5.32 29.39
CA LYS A 324 -17.62 -5.05 30.82
C LYS A 324 -16.33 -4.43 31.29
N VAL A 325 -16.39 -3.20 31.79
CA VAL A 325 -15.20 -2.45 32.20
C VAL A 325 -15.09 -2.51 33.72
N ASP A 326 -14.00 -3.09 34.21
CA ASP A 326 -13.66 -3.08 35.62
C ASP A 326 -12.73 -1.88 35.87
N VAL A 327 -13.23 -0.91 36.64
CA VAL A 327 -12.46 0.25 37.09
C VAL A 327 -12.01 -0.03 38.53
N PRO A 328 -10.70 -0.15 38.82
CA PRO A 328 -10.22 -0.42 40.18
C PRO A 328 -10.61 0.68 41.17
N ASP A 329 -11.23 0.30 42.30
CA ASP A 329 -11.85 1.20 43.28
C ASP A 329 -10.89 2.14 44.04
N LYS A 330 -9.57 1.95 43.98
CA LYS A 330 -8.58 2.78 44.70
C LYS A 330 -7.24 2.87 43.98
N ALA A 331 -6.87 4.09 43.55
CA ALA A 331 -5.47 4.42 43.25
C ALA A 331 -4.68 4.49 44.58
N PRO A 332 -3.55 3.79 44.74
CA PRO A 332 -2.59 4.12 45.79
C PRO A 332 -2.15 5.57 45.63
N ILE A 333 -2.18 6.33 46.72
CA ILE A 333 -1.71 7.72 46.75
C ILE A 333 -0.24 7.73 46.33
N GLY A 334 0.06 8.29 45.14
CA GLY A 334 1.42 8.45 44.61
C GLY A 334 1.75 7.74 43.29
N THR A 335 0.85 6.95 42.71
CA THR A 335 1.07 6.35 41.37
C THR A 335 0.19 6.99 40.31
N ASN A 336 0.80 7.57 39.28
CA ASN A 336 0.09 8.06 38.10
C ASN A 336 -0.52 6.89 37.31
N LEU A 337 -1.85 6.80 37.41
CA LEU A 337 -2.80 6.20 36.46
C LEU A 337 -2.96 4.66 36.47
N ILE A 338 -4.23 4.26 36.48
CA ILE A 338 -4.71 2.88 36.60
C ILE A 338 -4.97 2.34 35.18
N ASN A 339 -4.33 1.24 34.79
CA ASN A 339 -4.72 0.52 33.58
C ASN A 339 -6.15 0.02 33.74
N VAL A 340 -7.02 0.35 32.78
CA VAL A 340 -8.42 -0.06 32.78
C VAL A 340 -8.53 -1.40 32.09
N SER A 341 -9.24 -2.35 32.71
CA SER A 341 -9.48 -3.67 32.11
C SER A 341 -10.89 -3.72 31.51
N ALA A 342 -10.96 -4.12 30.24
CA ALA A 342 -12.21 -4.28 29.52
C ALA A 342 -12.38 -5.74 29.10
N VAL A 343 -13.39 -6.42 29.61
CA VAL A 343 -13.73 -7.79 29.22
C VAL A 343 -14.58 -7.77 27.96
N VAL A 344 -14.07 -8.35 26.88
CA VAL A 344 -14.70 -8.36 25.55
C VAL A 344 -14.85 -9.78 25.04
N LYS A 345 -15.98 -10.07 24.38
CA LYS A 345 -16.17 -11.36 23.71
C LYS A 345 -15.43 -11.40 22.39
N LYS A 346 -14.46 -12.31 22.27
CA LYS A 346 -13.66 -12.52 21.05
C LYS A 346 -13.66 -13.99 20.64
N LYS A 347 -13.29 -14.24 19.39
CA LYS A 347 -13.09 -15.59 18.85
C LYS A 347 -11.61 -15.85 18.69
N ARG A 348 -11.19 -17.11 18.91
CA ARG A 348 -9.84 -17.57 18.61
C ARG A 348 -9.69 -17.89 17.10
N PRO A 349 -8.47 -17.76 16.53
CA PRO A 349 -7.23 -17.39 17.21
C PRO A 349 -7.12 -15.90 17.54
N LEU A 350 -6.56 -15.57 18.70
CA LEU A 350 -6.23 -14.19 19.10
C LEU A 350 -4.86 -13.81 18.57
N ILE A 351 -4.76 -12.67 17.89
CA ILE A 351 -3.52 -12.18 17.26
C ILE A 351 -3.10 -10.88 17.97
N TYR A 352 -1.97 -10.93 18.66
CA TYR A 352 -1.34 -9.72 19.19
C TYR A 352 -0.49 -9.08 18.09
N VAL A 353 -0.63 -7.77 17.90
CA VAL A 353 0.18 -7.02 16.94
C VAL A 353 1.22 -6.23 17.72
N TYR A 354 2.50 -6.45 17.46
CA TYR A 354 3.55 -5.64 18.08
C TYR A 354 3.44 -4.18 17.68
N ASP A 355 3.47 -3.29 18.67
CA ASP A 355 3.66 -1.87 18.46
C ASP A 355 5.17 -1.59 18.38
N LEU A 356 5.73 -1.77 17.20
CA LEU A 356 7.15 -1.56 16.95
C LEU A 356 7.49 -0.06 16.84
N PRO A 357 8.75 0.33 17.11
CA PRO A 357 9.25 1.66 16.81
C PRO A 357 8.96 2.07 15.35
N PRO A 358 8.70 3.37 15.08
CA PRO A 358 8.19 3.80 13.78
C PRO A 358 9.14 3.59 12.61
N GLU A 359 10.44 3.44 12.86
CA GLU A 359 11.43 3.15 11.82
C GLU A 359 11.09 1.87 11.06
N PHE A 360 10.46 0.88 11.71
CA PHE A 360 10.10 -0.42 11.11
C PHE A 360 8.86 -0.36 10.19
N ASN A 361 8.09 0.73 10.24
CA ASN A 361 6.83 0.87 9.52
C ASN A 361 6.54 2.31 9.07
N SER A 362 6.09 3.19 9.96
CA SER A 362 5.49 4.49 9.63
C SER A 362 6.50 5.43 8.98
N HIS A 363 7.77 5.39 9.38
CA HIS A 363 8.83 6.18 8.72
C HIS A 363 9.05 5.74 7.26
N LEU A 364 8.90 4.44 6.97
CA LEU A 364 8.98 3.94 5.60
C LEU A 364 7.82 4.43 4.74
N LEU A 365 6.66 4.72 5.32
CA LEU A 365 5.50 5.27 4.60
C LEU A 365 5.57 6.80 4.47
N GLU A 366 5.91 7.50 5.57
CA GLU A 366 6.00 8.96 5.64
C GLU A 366 7.09 9.55 4.74
N GLY A 367 8.22 8.83 4.59
CA GLY A 367 9.35 9.28 3.81
C GLY A 367 9.29 8.97 2.31
N ARG A 368 8.18 8.46 1.76
CA ARG A 368 8.12 7.99 0.36
C ARG A 368 8.36 9.12 -0.65
N HIS A 369 9.32 8.92 -1.55
CA HIS A 369 9.62 9.86 -2.63
C HIS A 369 8.70 9.69 -3.84
N TRP A 370 8.00 8.56 -3.94
CA TRP A 370 6.98 8.30 -4.97
C TRP A 370 5.67 7.79 -4.35
N LYS A 371 4.57 8.52 -4.58
CA LYS A 371 3.28 8.26 -3.91
C LYS A 371 2.64 6.90 -4.18
N PHE A 372 3.03 6.21 -5.26
CA PHE A 372 2.50 4.89 -5.61
C PHE A 372 3.24 3.73 -4.93
N GLU A 373 4.37 3.99 -4.28
CA GLU A 373 5.17 2.95 -3.63
C GLU A 373 4.58 2.54 -2.29
N CYS A 374 4.78 1.27 -1.94
CA CYS A 374 4.47 0.67 -0.64
C CYS A 374 3.01 0.73 -0.16
N VAL A 375 2.07 1.25 -0.95
CA VAL A 375 0.68 1.42 -0.53
C VAL A 375 -0.26 0.82 -1.56
N ASN A 376 -1.40 0.30 -1.10
CA ASN A 376 -2.41 -0.30 -1.98
C ASN A 376 -3.36 0.73 -2.59
N ARG A 377 -3.43 1.93 -2.00
CA ARG A 377 -4.30 3.01 -2.45
C ARG A 377 -3.65 4.36 -2.23
N ILE A 378 -4.04 5.31 -3.06
CA ILE A 378 -3.88 6.76 -2.87
C ILE A 378 -5.22 7.46 -3.14
N TYR A 379 -5.23 8.78 -3.17
CA TYR A 379 -6.43 9.57 -3.38
C TYR A 379 -6.31 10.49 -4.60
N THR A 380 -7.40 10.58 -5.37
CA THR A 380 -7.51 11.54 -6.48
C THR A 380 -7.70 12.97 -5.96
N ASP A 381 -7.70 13.91 -6.88
CA ASP A 381 -8.06 15.32 -6.69
C ASP A 381 -9.46 15.52 -6.10
N GLU A 382 -10.41 14.62 -6.32
CA GLU A 382 -11.72 14.61 -5.64
C GLU A 382 -11.74 13.74 -4.37
N ASN A 383 -10.58 13.39 -3.83
CA ASN A 383 -10.40 12.51 -2.67
C ASN A 383 -11.07 11.13 -2.84
N ARG A 384 -11.14 10.63 -4.07
CA ARG A 384 -11.63 9.28 -4.35
C ARG A 384 -10.47 8.29 -4.26
N THR A 385 -10.74 7.09 -3.74
CA THR A 385 -9.74 6.03 -3.66
C THR A 385 -9.28 5.62 -5.06
N LEU A 386 -7.97 5.69 -5.30
CA LEU A 386 -7.28 5.15 -6.46
C LEU A 386 -6.42 3.97 -6.03
N TRP A 387 -6.78 2.76 -6.47
CA TRP A 387 -6.02 1.54 -6.17
C TRP A 387 -4.73 1.46 -6.99
N THR A 388 -3.62 1.15 -6.33
CA THR A 388 -2.30 1.00 -6.95
C THR A 388 -2.11 -0.42 -7.50
N GLU A 389 -1.18 -0.57 -8.45
CA GLU A 389 -0.78 -1.86 -9.03
C GLU A 389 0.41 -2.49 -8.28
N GLN A 390 0.64 -2.16 -7.01
CA GLN A 390 1.83 -2.63 -6.28
C GLN A 390 1.74 -4.14 -6.01
N LEU A 391 2.55 -4.93 -6.72
CA LEU A 391 2.48 -6.40 -6.70
C LEU A 391 2.62 -6.98 -5.28
N TYR A 392 3.52 -6.39 -4.49
CA TYR A 392 3.86 -6.81 -3.12
C TYR A 392 2.95 -6.17 -2.05
N GLY A 393 1.83 -5.57 -2.46
CA GLY A 393 0.88 -4.90 -1.57
C GLY A 393 0.11 -5.80 -0.61
N SER A 394 0.32 -7.13 -0.67
CA SER A 394 -0.33 -8.12 0.20
C SER A 394 -0.01 -7.87 1.67
N GLN A 395 1.21 -7.43 1.98
CA GLN A 395 1.65 -7.05 3.32
C GLN A 395 0.79 -5.93 3.89
N MET A 396 0.60 -4.86 3.12
CA MET A 396 -0.24 -3.72 3.55
C MET A 396 -1.69 -4.13 3.71
N ALA A 397 -2.22 -4.94 2.78
CA ALA A 397 -3.59 -5.43 2.85
C ALA A 397 -3.83 -6.29 4.10
N LEU A 398 -2.91 -7.22 4.39
CA LEU A 398 -3.01 -8.07 5.57
C LEU A 398 -2.84 -7.25 6.85
N TYR A 399 -1.89 -6.31 6.87
CA TYR A 399 -1.64 -5.49 8.05
C TYR A 399 -2.85 -4.65 8.42
N GLU A 400 -3.43 -3.91 7.47
CA GLU A 400 -4.67 -3.15 7.67
C GLU A 400 -5.83 -4.06 8.11
N SER A 401 -5.93 -5.25 7.49
CA SER A 401 -6.98 -6.22 7.83
C SER A 401 -6.85 -6.77 9.24
N ILE A 402 -5.64 -7.10 9.71
CA ILE A 402 -5.39 -7.56 11.07
C ILE A 402 -5.69 -6.43 12.06
N LEU A 403 -5.26 -5.20 11.78
CA LEU A 403 -5.50 -4.05 12.66
C LEU A 403 -7.01 -3.80 12.88
N ALA A 404 -7.84 -4.01 11.85
CA ALA A 404 -9.29 -3.86 11.91
C ALA A 404 -10.04 -5.14 12.34
N SER A 405 -9.34 -6.27 12.53
CA SER A 405 -9.94 -7.58 12.73
C SER A 405 -10.48 -7.78 14.17
N PRO A 406 -11.62 -8.48 14.35
CA PRO A 406 -12.09 -8.89 15.68
C PRO A 406 -11.19 -9.94 16.35
N TYR A 407 -10.28 -10.56 15.59
CA TYR A 407 -9.28 -11.52 16.10
C TYR A 407 -8.06 -10.81 16.72
N ARG A 408 -7.87 -9.51 16.49
CA ARG A 408 -6.77 -8.75 17.12
C ARG A 408 -7.00 -8.65 18.63
N THR A 409 -5.94 -8.77 19.42
CA THR A 409 -5.94 -8.55 20.88
C THR A 409 -4.85 -7.55 21.27
N MET A 410 -5.07 -6.77 22.33
CA MET A 410 -4.04 -5.95 22.98
C MET A 410 -3.43 -6.65 24.20
N ASN A 411 -3.99 -7.79 24.58
CA ASN A 411 -3.48 -8.64 25.63
C ASN A 411 -2.63 -9.77 25.05
N GLY A 412 -1.31 -9.58 25.08
CA GLY A 412 -0.35 -10.58 24.63
C GLY A 412 -0.26 -11.82 25.54
N GLU A 413 -0.80 -11.78 26.76
CA GLU A 413 -0.84 -12.96 27.64
C GLU A 413 -1.84 -14.02 27.15
N GLU A 414 -2.91 -13.59 26.49
CA GLU A 414 -3.97 -14.49 26.00
C GLU A 414 -3.85 -14.83 24.50
N ALA A 415 -2.92 -14.17 23.80
CA ALA A 415 -2.72 -14.29 22.37
C ALA A 415 -2.29 -15.70 21.95
N ASP A 416 -2.83 -16.18 20.82
CA ASP A 416 -2.41 -17.42 20.16
C ASP A 416 -1.24 -17.20 19.21
N TYR A 417 -1.19 -16.02 18.57
CA TYR A 417 -0.16 -15.65 17.61
C TYR A 417 0.27 -14.19 17.79
N PHE A 418 1.50 -13.90 17.37
CA PHE A 418 2.10 -12.58 17.41
C PHE A 418 2.50 -12.11 16.01
N TYR A 419 1.79 -11.12 15.48
CA TYR A 419 2.13 -10.51 14.19
C TYR A 419 3.18 -9.42 14.36
N VAL A 420 4.25 -9.51 13.57
CA VAL A 420 5.38 -8.57 13.60
C VAL A 420 5.34 -7.64 12.37
N PRO A 421 4.94 -6.36 12.54
CA PRO A 421 4.69 -5.46 11.41
C PRO A 421 5.95 -4.72 10.92
N VAL A 422 6.85 -5.46 10.28
CA VAL A 422 8.02 -4.90 9.57
C VAL A 422 7.68 -4.78 8.10
N LEU A 423 7.76 -3.56 7.51
CA LEU A 423 7.40 -3.31 6.12
C LEU A 423 8.56 -3.59 5.14
N ASP A 424 8.88 -4.86 4.93
CA ASP A 424 10.03 -5.31 4.12
C ASP A 424 9.97 -4.89 2.64
N SER A 425 8.85 -5.10 1.95
CA SER A 425 8.70 -4.72 0.55
C SER A 425 8.86 -3.22 0.37
N CYS A 426 8.42 -2.44 1.36
CA CYS A 426 8.64 -1.01 1.33
C CYS A 426 10.12 -0.67 1.49
N LEU A 427 10.81 -1.28 2.47
CA LEU A 427 12.24 -1.07 2.64
C LEU A 427 13.04 -1.46 1.38
N ILE A 428 12.71 -2.57 0.72
CA ILE A 428 13.39 -2.98 -0.52
C ILE A 428 13.12 -2.00 -1.67
N THR A 429 11.87 -1.52 -1.79
CA THR A 429 11.52 -0.51 -2.79
C THR A 429 12.31 0.78 -2.54
N ARG A 430 12.43 1.16 -1.27
CA ARG A 430 13.02 2.43 -0.82
C ARG A 430 14.52 2.39 -0.53
N ALA A 431 15.16 1.25 -0.70
CA ALA A 431 16.59 1.11 -0.46
C ALA A 431 17.34 2.00 -1.46
N ASP A 432 18.24 2.86 -0.98
CA ASP A 432 18.83 3.99 -1.74
C ASP A 432 17.83 5.08 -2.18
N ASP A 433 16.71 5.27 -1.50
CA ASP A 433 15.89 6.48 -1.73
C ASP A 433 16.56 7.73 -1.19
N ALA A 434 17.23 7.60 -0.05
CA ALA A 434 17.87 8.70 0.65
C ALA A 434 19.13 8.24 1.39
N PRO A 435 20.09 9.15 1.68
CA PRO A 435 21.37 8.80 2.29
C PRO A 435 21.26 7.98 3.59
N HIS A 436 20.21 8.20 4.38
CA HIS A 436 19.96 7.46 5.63
C HIS A 436 19.43 6.03 5.41
N LEU A 437 18.95 5.71 4.21
CA LEU A 437 18.55 4.37 3.76
C LEU A 437 19.60 3.73 2.82
N GLY A 438 20.82 4.27 2.80
CA GLY A 438 21.85 3.87 1.84
C GLY A 438 22.34 2.43 2.02
N ILE A 439 22.46 1.69 0.91
CA ILE A 439 22.86 0.28 0.89
C ILE A 439 24.38 0.08 0.92
N GLN A 440 25.17 1.17 0.89
CA GLN A 440 26.63 1.11 0.75
C GLN A 440 27.30 0.25 1.84
N LYS A 441 26.78 0.30 3.07
CA LYS A 441 27.30 -0.48 4.21
C LYS A 441 26.87 -1.95 4.20
N HIS A 442 25.97 -2.34 3.30
CA HIS A 442 25.35 -3.67 3.25
C HIS A 442 25.75 -4.42 1.99
N SER A 443 27.01 -4.30 1.57
CA SER A 443 27.54 -4.89 0.32
C SER A 443 26.77 -4.50 -0.94
N ARG A 444 26.04 -3.37 -0.87
CA ARG A 444 25.10 -2.92 -1.90
C ARG A 444 23.97 -3.91 -2.22
N LEU A 445 23.58 -4.71 -1.23
CA LEU A 445 22.48 -5.68 -1.35
C LEU A 445 21.27 -5.20 -0.53
N ARG A 446 20.14 -4.98 -1.19
CA ARG A 446 18.85 -4.66 -0.55
C ARG A 446 18.37 -5.80 0.35
N SER A 447 18.60 -7.05 -0.05
CA SER A 447 18.33 -8.24 0.77
C SER A 447 19.15 -8.26 2.06
N SER A 448 20.40 -7.75 2.03
CA SER A 448 21.25 -7.64 3.23
C SER A 448 20.78 -6.52 4.18
N VAL A 449 20.32 -5.40 3.63
CA VAL A 449 19.69 -4.31 4.41
C VAL A 449 18.42 -4.83 5.10
N THR A 450 17.58 -5.55 4.35
CA THR A 450 16.31 -6.10 4.83
C THR A 450 16.53 -7.14 5.93
N LEU A 451 17.53 -8.02 5.79
CA LEU A 451 17.93 -8.95 6.84
C LEU A 451 18.30 -8.23 8.14
N ASP A 452 19.18 -7.21 8.07
CA ASP A 452 19.59 -6.45 9.25
C ASP A 452 18.41 -5.73 9.90
N PHE A 453 17.46 -5.28 9.09
CA PHE A 453 16.26 -4.61 9.56
C PHE A 453 15.35 -5.56 10.34
N TYR A 454 15.11 -6.77 9.81
CA TYR A 454 14.43 -7.83 10.55
C TYR A 454 15.14 -8.21 11.84
N LYS A 455 16.46 -8.35 11.79
CA LYS A 455 17.26 -8.67 12.98
C LYS A 455 17.11 -7.59 14.06
N LYS A 456 17.13 -6.31 13.68
CA LYS A 456 16.90 -5.19 14.63
C LYS A 456 15.51 -5.23 15.25
N ALA A 457 14.48 -5.55 14.47
CA ALA A 457 13.12 -5.71 14.99
C ALA A 457 13.03 -6.89 15.98
N TYR A 458 13.69 -8.00 15.66
CA TYR A 458 13.84 -9.14 16.58
C TYR A 458 14.55 -8.74 17.87
N ASP A 459 15.70 -8.07 17.78
CA ASP A 459 16.48 -7.64 18.94
C ASP A 459 15.63 -6.73 19.85
N HIS A 460 14.85 -5.80 19.25
CA HIS A 460 13.90 -4.95 19.98
C HIS A 460 12.79 -5.76 20.65
N ILE A 461 12.21 -6.75 19.96
CA ILE A 461 11.16 -7.60 20.52
C ILE A 461 11.67 -8.38 21.73
N VAL A 462 12.85 -8.99 21.63
CA VAL A 462 13.45 -9.79 22.71
C VAL A 462 13.81 -8.93 23.92
N ASP A 463 14.25 -7.69 23.69
CA ASP A 463 14.65 -6.76 24.76
C ASP A 463 13.43 -6.12 25.46
N GLN A 464 12.41 -5.72 24.70
CA GLN A 464 11.30 -4.91 25.21
C GLN A 464 10.03 -5.72 25.54
N TYR A 465 9.90 -6.95 25.03
CA TYR A 465 8.69 -7.75 25.20
C TYR A 465 8.98 -9.14 25.74
N LEU A 466 8.08 -9.65 26.60
CA LEU A 466 8.24 -10.93 27.27
C LEU A 466 7.75 -12.14 26.46
N TYR A 467 7.16 -11.91 25.29
CA TYR A 467 6.41 -12.96 24.57
C TYR A 467 7.28 -13.90 23.74
N TRP A 468 8.40 -13.41 23.19
CA TRP A 468 9.25 -14.20 22.29
C TRP A 468 9.75 -15.50 22.91
N ASN A 469 10.27 -15.42 24.15
CA ASN A 469 10.90 -16.55 24.84
C ASN A 469 9.91 -17.65 25.26
N ARG A 470 8.59 -17.43 25.16
CA ARG A 470 7.56 -18.42 25.55
C ARG A 470 7.55 -19.61 24.61
N SER A 471 7.72 -19.34 23.32
CA SER A 471 7.64 -20.32 22.25
C SER A 471 8.96 -20.44 21.48
N SER A 472 9.96 -19.62 21.83
CA SER A 472 11.16 -19.34 21.04
C SER A 472 10.81 -18.87 19.62
N GLY A 473 9.78 -18.03 19.49
CA GLY A 473 9.34 -17.45 18.23
C GLY A 473 8.36 -18.29 17.41
N ARG A 474 7.95 -19.49 17.83
CA ARG A 474 7.09 -20.40 17.02
C ARG A 474 5.68 -19.87 16.76
N ASP A 475 5.18 -19.02 17.64
CA ASP A 475 3.88 -18.35 17.53
C ASP A 475 3.98 -16.95 16.89
N HIS A 476 5.17 -16.57 16.42
CA HIS A 476 5.39 -15.29 15.72
C HIS A 476 5.19 -15.44 14.21
N ILE A 477 4.66 -14.40 13.60
CA ILE A 477 4.34 -14.33 12.18
C ILE A 477 5.12 -13.16 11.57
N TRP A 478 5.99 -13.47 10.61
CA TRP A 478 6.79 -12.49 9.86
C TRP A 478 6.40 -12.53 8.38
N PHE A 479 6.45 -11.38 7.71
CA PHE A 479 5.95 -11.26 6.34
C PHE A 479 7.05 -10.93 5.35
N PHE A 480 7.43 -11.88 4.51
CA PHE A 480 8.39 -11.72 3.42
C PHE A 480 7.68 -11.57 2.07
N SER A 481 7.31 -10.35 1.75
CA SER A 481 6.44 -10.05 0.60
C SER A 481 7.20 -9.85 -0.72
N TRP A 482 8.52 -9.80 -0.72
CA TRP A 482 9.30 -9.57 -1.96
C TRP A 482 9.53 -10.85 -2.79
N ASP A 483 10.01 -10.69 -4.02
CA ASP A 483 10.14 -11.74 -5.06
C ASP A 483 10.62 -13.11 -4.54
N GLU A 484 11.73 -13.12 -3.82
CA GLU A 484 12.37 -14.35 -3.34
C GLU A 484 11.96 -14.76 -1.91
N GLY A 485 10.93 -14.14 -1.33
CA GLY A 485 10.37 -14.51 -0.04
C GLY A 485 11.41 -14.52 1.10
N ALA A 486 11.34 -15.53 1.97
CA ALA A 486 12.15 -15.61 3.19
C ALA A 486 13.57 -16.15 2.98
N CYS A 487 14.09 -16.19 1.74
CA CYS A 487 15.47 -16.63 1.46
C CYS A 487 16.54 -15.85 2.25
N CYS A 488 16.29 -14.54 2.47
CA CYS A 488 17.19 -13.66 3.21
C CYS A 488 16.78 -13.45 4.67
N ALA A 489 15.86 -14.26 5.22
CA ALA A 489 15.46 -14.14 6.61
C ALA A 489 16.69 -14.34 7.55
N PRO A 490 16.80 -13.56 8.64
CA PRO A 490 17.82 -13.80 9.64
C PRO A 490 17.54 -15.09 10.41
N LYS A 491 18.61 -15.80 10.81
CA LYS A 491 18.49 -17.09 11.51
C LYS A 491 17.71 -17.00 12.81
N GLU A 492 17.76 -15.83 13.47
CA GLU A 492 17.15 -15.58 14.77
C GLU A 492 15.63 -15.74 14.74
N ILE A 493 15.00 -15.43 13.60
CA ILE A 493 13.53 -15.49 13.47
C ILE A 493 13.05 -16.74 12.75
N TRP A 494 13.94 -17.61 12.26
CA TRP A 494 13.56 -18.71 11.37
C TRP A 494 12.58 -19.72 12.00
N ASN A 495 12.59 -19.86 13.32
CA ASN A 495 11.67 -20.73 14.05
C ASN A 495 10.20 -20.27 13.98
N SER A 496 9.97 -19.03 13.54
CA SER A 496 8.65 -18.44 13.35
C SER A 496 7.97 -18.88 12.05
N MET A 497 6.67 -18.56 11.94
CA MET A 497 5.91 -18.69 10.70
C MET A 497 6.29 -17.57 9.73
N MET A 498 6.67 -17.94 8.51
CA MET A 498 6.92 -17.00 7.42
C MET A 498 5.71 -16.93 6.49
N LEU A 499 5.22 -15.73 6.25
CA LEU A 499 4.28 -15.45 5.19
C LEU A 499 5.07 -15.00 3.97
N VAL A 500 5.11 -15.82 2.92
CA VAL A 500 5.94 -15.58 1.73
C VAL A 500 5.09 -15.48 0.47
N HIS A 501 5.61 -14.88 -0.59
CA HIS A 501 5.04 -15.08 -1.94
C HIS A 501 5.64 -16.27 -2.68
N TRP A 502 6.81 -16.75 -2.25
CA TRP A 502 7.52 -17.81 -2.94
C TRP A 502 7.77 -19.04 -2.07
N GLY A 503 7.10 -20.15 -2.39
CA GLY A 503 7.23 -21.43 -1.67
C GLY A 503 8.46 -22.26 -2.04
N ASN A 504 9.65 -21.66 -2.14
CA ASN A 504 10.89 -22.36 -2.52
C ASN A 504 11.53 -23.11 -1.33
N THR A 505 11.54 -24.44 -1.41
CA THR A 505 12.11 -25.32 -0.36
C THR A 505 13.64 -25.44 -0.41
N ASN A 506 14.31 -24.75 -1.33
CA ASN A 506 15.73 -24.90 -1.67
C ASN A 506 16.15 -26.29 -2.18
N SER A 507 15.22 -27.22 -2.45
CA SER A 507 15.55 -28.55 -2.95
C SER A 507 16.13 -28.55 -4.38
N LYS A 508 15.64 -27.62 -5.22
CA LYS A 508 16.06 -27.43 -6.62
C LYS A 508 16.66 -26.06 -6.91
N HIS A 509 16.26 -25.06 -6.14
CA HIS A 509 16.69 -23.68 -6.27
C HIS A 509 17.37 -23.25 -4.96
N ASN A 510 18.63 -23.68 -4.79
CA ASN A 510 19.46 -23.37 -3.63
C ASN A 510 20.35 -22.13 -3.82
N HIS A 511 20.10 -21.37 -4.89
CA HIS A 511 20.75 -20.13 -5.24
C HIS A 511 19.70 -19.09 -5.64
N SER A 512 20.04 -17.81 -5.50
CA SER A 512 19.20 -16.70 -5.91
C SER A 512 18.92 -16.75 -7.42
N THR A 513 17.65 -16.57 -7.77
CA THR A 513 17.14 -16.59 -9.15
C THR A 513 16.73 -15.21 -9.65
N THR A 514 16.94 -14.17 -8.84
CA THR A 514 16.59 -12.80 -9.20
C THR A 514 17.43 -12.26 -10.36
N ALA A 515 16.81 -11.51 -11.27
CA ALA A 515 17.54 -10.68 -12.24
C ALA A 515 18.07 -9.37 -11.62
N TYR A 516 17.64 -9.01 -10.41
CA TYR A 516 18.08 -7.80 -9.73
C TYR A 516 19.32 -8.08 -8.87
N TRP A 517 20.49 -7.69 -9.37
CA TRP A 517 21.76 -7.94 -8.68
C TRP A 517 21.77 -7.49 -7.20
N ALA A 518 21.08 -6.40 -6.88
CA ALA A 518 20.99 -5.87 -5.51
C ALA A 518 20.10 -6.72 -4.59
N ASP A 519 19.26 -7.61 -5.14
CA ASP A 519 18.40 -8.51 -4.37
C ASP A 519 19.05 -9.88 -4.19
N ASN A 520 20.18 -10.13 -4.85
CA ASN A 520 20.87 -11.40 -4.78
C ASN A 520 21.30 -11.72 -3.34
N TRP A 521 20.72 -12.78 -2.78
CA TRP A 521 20.99 -13.21 -1.41
C TRP A 521 22.15 -14.21 -1.28
N ASP A 522 22.67 -14.76 -2.39
CA ASP A 522 23.79 -15.73 -2.37
C ASP A 522 25.04 -15.21 -1.62
N PRO A 523 25.45 -13.92 -1.75
CA PRO A 523 26.63 -13.42 -1.06
C PRO A 523 26.41 -13.21 0.44
N ILE A 524 25.17 -13.33 0.94
CA ILE A 524 24.86 -13.13 2.37
C ILE A 524 25.35 -14.36 3.14
N PRO A 525 26.26 -14.19 4.12
CA PRO A 525 26.89 -15.32 4.78
C PRO A 525 25.91 -16.07 5.69
N SER A 526 26.09 -17.40 5.78
CA SER A 526 25.24 -18.29 6.58
C SER A 526 25.22 -17.96 8.07
N HIS A 527 26.23 -17.31 8.63
CA HIS A 527 26.18 -16.89 10.04
C HIS A 527 25.16 -15.77 10.30
N ARG A 528 24.70 -15.05 9.26
CA ARG A 528 23.65 -14.02 9.33
C ARG A 528 22.27 -14.59 9.04
N ARG A 529 22.11 -15.23 7.87
CA ARG A 529 20.81 -15.81 7.47
C ARG A 529 20.52 -17.17 8.12
N GLY A 530 21.54 -17.96 8.44
CA GLY A 530 21.41 -19.35 8.86
C GLY A 530 21.59 -20.33 7.71
N ASP A 531 21.40 -21.61 8.00
CA ASP A 531 21.37 -22.68 7.01
C ASP A 531 19.95 -23.27 6.92
N HIS A 532 19.02 -22.43 6.49
CA HIS A 532 17.62 -22.78 6.35
C HIS A 532 17.14 -22.64 4.88
N PRO A 533 16.06 -23.34 4.48
CA PRO A 533 15.45 -23.16 3.16
C PRO A 533 14.75 -21.79 3.06
N CYS A 534 14.31 -21.36 1.87
CA CYS A 534 13.52 -20.13 1.76
C CYS A 534 12.07 -20.28 2.22
N PHE A 535 11.59 -21.52 2.34
CA PHE A 535 10.23 -21.88 2.73
C PHE A 535 10.20 -23.26 3.38
N ASP A 536 9.56 -23.36 4.53
CA ASP A 536 9.29 -24.60 5.24
C ASP A 536 7.78 -24.93 5.19
N PRO A 537 7.36 -25.95 4.43
CA PRO A 537 5.95 -26.31 4.28
C PRO A 537 5.28 -26.81 5.56
N GLU A 538 6.02 -27.10 6.64
CA GLU A 538 5.42 -27.52 7.91
C GLU A 538 4.93 -26.34 8.76
N LYS A 539 5.43 -25.11 8.50
CA LYS A 539 5.13 -23.92 9.32
C LYS A 539 4.82 -22.64 8.53
N ASP A 540 5.25 -22.54 7.29
CA ASP A 540 5.17 -21.31 6.49
C ASP A 540 3.96 -21.33 5.54
N LEU A 541 3.50 -20.14 5.15
CA LEU A 541 2.35 -19.96 4.26
C LEU A 541 2.68 -19.14 3.03
N VAL A 542 2.21 -19.59 1.87
CA VAL A 542 2.31 -18.84 0.61
C VAL A 542 1.07 -17.97 0.44
N LEU A 543 1.27 -16.66 0.35
CA LEU A 543 0.21 -15.68 0.14
C LEU A 543 0.12 -15.26 -1.33
N PRO A 544 -1.09 -14.91 -1.81
CA PRO A 544 -1.26 -14.35 -3.15
C PRO A 544 -0.70 -12.93 -3.23
N ALA A 545 -0.30 -12.54 -4.44
CA ALA A 545 0.09 -11.17 -4.74
C ALA A 545 -1.11 -10.21 -4.63
N TRP A 546 -0.85 -8.93 -4.40
CA TRP A 546 -1.91 -7.93 -4.39
C TRP A 546 -2.50 -7.75 -5.79
N LYS A 547 -3.83 -7.73 -5.85
CA LYS A 547 -4.59 -7.40 -7.05
C LYS A 547 -5.54 -6.27 -6.75
N ARG A 548 -5.56 -5.29 -7.65
CA ARG A 548 -6.55 -4.23 -7.60
C ARG A 548 -7.94 -4.86 -7.58
N PRO A 549 -8.83 -4.42 -6.68
CA PRO A 549 -10.23 -4.76 -6.80
C PRO A 549 -10.73 -4.32 -8.18
N GLU A 550 -11.12 -5.27 -9.02
CA GLU A 550 -11.56 -5.01 -10.39
C GLU A 550 -13.05 -5.30 -10.56
N PRO A 551 -13.91 -4.26 -10.42
CA PRO A 551 -15.35 -4.40 -10.54
C PRO A 551 -15.80 -5.08 -11.83
N GLY A 552 -15.18 -4.74 -12.97
CA GLY A 552 -15.61 -5.24 -14.27
C GLY A 552 -15.64 -6.77 -14.35
N ALA A 553 -14.60 -7.45 -13.87
CA ALA A 553 -14.51 -8.91 -13.92
C ALA A 553 -15.58 -9.61 -13.06
N ILE A 554 -15.85 -9.07 -11.87
CA ILE A 554 -16.85 -9.60 -10.95
C ILE A 554 -18.27 -9.33 -11.49
N TRP A 555 -18.53 -8.14 -12.07
CA TRP A 555 -19.87 -7.72 -12.50
C TRP A 555 -20.29 -8.49 -13.76
N LEU A 556 -19.33 -8.70 -14.67
CA LEU A 556 -19.49 -9.55 -15.85
C LEU A 556 -19.50 -11.05 -15.52
N LYS A 557 -19.27 -11.42 -14.25
CA LYS A 557 -19.17 -12.81 -13.78
C LYS A 557 -18.26 -13.65 -14.68
N LEU A 558 -17.10 -13.10 -15.07
CA LEU A 558 -16.19 -13.74 -16.01
C LEU A 558 -15.77 -15.15 -15.56
N TRP A 559 -15.61 -15.33 -14.25
CA TRP A 559 -15.34 -16.63 -13.62
C TRP A 559 -16.41 -17.69 -13.87
N ALA A 560 -17.67 -17.29 -14.06
CA ALA A 560 -18.79 -18.20 -14.30
C ALA A 560 -19.00 -18.52 -15.80
N ARG A 561 -18.10 -18.07 -16.69
CA ARG A 561 -18.26 -18.30 -18.14
C ARG A 561 -18.29 -19.81 -18.46
N PRO A 562 -19.33 -20.29 -19.18
CA PRO A 562 -19.48 -21.71 -19.51
C PRO A 562 -18.32 -22.27 -20.32
N ARG A 563 -18.01 -23.56 -20.13
CA ARG A 563 -16.93 -24.26 -20.87
C ARG A 563 -17.04 -24.12 -22.39
N LYS A 564 -18.26 -24.12 -22.95
CA LYS A 564 -18.50 -23.99 -24.40
C LYS A 564 -18.07 -22.64 -24.98
N GLU A 565 -17.95 -21.61 -24.14
CA GLU A 565 -17.53 -20.27 -24.53
C GLU A 565 -16.03 -20.04 -24.33
N ARG A 566 -15.32 -20.99 -23.71
CA ARG A 566 -13.87 -20.94 -23.50
C ARG A 566 -13.16 -21.55 -24.71
N LYS A 567 -12.91 -20.72 -25.73
CA LYS A 567 -12.38 -21.13 -27.04
C LYS A 567 -10.86 -21.34 -27.05
N THR A 568 -10.14 -20.69 -26.13
CA THR A 568 -8.68 -20.81 -26.03
C THR A 568 -8.34 -21.97 -25.10
N LEU A 569 -7.51 -22.90 -25.56
CA LEU A 569 -7.04 -24.03 -24.75
C LEU A 569 -6.06 -23.54 -23.68
N PHE A 570 -5.01 -22.84 -24.10
CA PHE A 570 -3.96 -22.33 -23.22
C PHE A 570 -3.65 -20.87 -23.50
N TYR A 571 -3.54 -20.05 -22.46
CA TYR A 571 -3.21 -18.64 -22.56
C TYR A 571 -2.06 -18.26 -21.61
N PHE A 572 -1.06 -17.59 -22.16
CA PHE A 572 -0.01 -16.93 -21.41
C PHE A 572 0.38 -15.61 -22.08
N ASN A 573 0.47 -14.57 -21.25
CA ASN A 573 0.91 -13.25 -21.65
C ASN A 573 1.93 -12.70 -20.64
N GLY A 574 3.10 -12.34 -21.14
CA GLY A 574 4.15 -11.73 -20.34
C GLY A 574 5.50 -11.82 -21.03
N ASN A 575 6.50 -11.17 -20.45
CA ASN A 575 7.85 -11.14 -21.02
C ASN A 575 8.37 -12.56 -21.31
N LEU A 576 8.78 -12.80 -22.57
CA LEU A 576 9.24 -14.11 -23.08
C LEU A 576 10.77 -14.16 -23.28
N GLY A 577 11.50 -13.16 -22.78
CA GLY A 577 12.95 -13.07 -22.89
C GLY A 577 13.44 -12.42 -24.19
N SER A 578 14.76 -12.45 -24.36
CA SER A 578 15.53 -11.64 -25.31
C SER A 578 15.20 -11.87 -26.79
N ALA A 579 14.60 -13.01 -27.13
CA ALA A 579 14.15 -13.34 -28.48
C ALA A 579 13.01 -12.43 -29.00
N TYR A 580 12.36 -11.68 -28.11
CA TYR A 580 11.24 -10.79 -28.42
C TYR A 580 11.59 -9.31 -28.24
N GLU A 581 10.86 -8.45 -28.96
CA GLU A 581 10.99 -7.00 -28.83
C GLU A 581 10.67 -6.55 -27.40
N HIS A 582 11.53 -5.70 -26.83
CA HIS A 582 11.45 -5.27 -25.42
C HIS A 582 11.46 -6.43 -24.39
N GLY A 583 11.84 -7.63 -24.84
CA GLY A 583 12.04 -8.78 -23.97
C GLY A 583 13.25 -8.60 -23.06
N ARG A 584 13.21 -9.22 -21.88
CA ARG A 584 14.31 -9.12 -20.91
C ARG A 584 15.59 -9.78 -21.47
N PRO A 585 16.75 -9.12 -21.38
CA PRO A 585 17.99 -9.62 -21.96
C PRO A 585 18.56 -10.84 -21.22
N GLU A 586 18.21 -11.04 -19.95
CA GLU A 586 18.77 -12.09 -19.12
C GLU A 586 18.26 -13.47 -19.53
N ASN A 587 19.18 -14.36 -19.92
CA ASN A 587 18.85 -15.74 -20.25
C ASN A 587 18.36 -16.56 -19.05
N THR A 588 18.65 -16.09 -17.83
CA THR A 588 18.24 -16.70 -16.56
C THR A 588 16.84 -16.27 -16.10
N TYR A 589 16.26 -15.22 -16.68
CA TYR A 589 14.93 -14.72 -16.30
C TYR A 589 13.89 -15.84 -16.37
N SER A 590 12.99 -15.94 -15.38
CA SER A 590 12.00 -17.02 -15.27
C SER A 590 12.64 -18.42 -15.24
N MET A 591 13.91 -18.53 -14.86
CA MET A 591 14.68 -19.77 -14.89
C MET A 591 14.69 -20.43 -16.29
N GLY A 592 14.55 -19.64 -17.36
CA GLY A 592 14.46 -20.12 -18.74
C GLY A 592 13.12 -20.76 -19.12
N ILE A 593 12.12 -20.77 -18.24
CA ILE A 593 10.83 -21.44 -18.47
C ILE A 593 10.02 -20.72 -19.56
N ARG A 594 9.87 -19.40 -19.45
CA ARG A 594 9.10 -18.59 -20.41
C ARG A 594 9.70 -18.60 -21.81
N GLN A 595 11.03 -18.61 -21.89
CA GLN A 595 11.79 -18.66 -23.14
C GLN A 595 11.54 -19.98 -23.85
N LYS A 596 11.68 -21.11 -23.15
CA LYS A 596 11.36 -22.45 -23.70
C LYS A 596 9.89 -22.57 -24.09
N LEU A 597 8.97 -22.01 -23.30
CA LEU A 597 7.55 -22.00 -23.67
C LEU A 597 7.33 -21.22 -24.98
N ALA A 598 8.00 -20.09 -25.16
CA ALA A 598 7.89 -19.28 -26.36
C ALA A 598 8.51 -19.95 -27.60
N GLU A 599 9.67 -20.60 -27.45
CA GLU A 599 10.29 -21.40 -28.54
C GLU A 599 9.36 -22.51 -29.04
N GLU A 600 8.61 -23.14 -28.14
CA GLU A 600 7.71 -24.24 -28.49
C GLU A 600 6.32 -23.74 -28.94
N PHE A 601 5.72 -22.76 -28.28
CA PHE A 601 4.30 -22.40 -28.47
C PHE A 601 4.05 -20.91 -28.77
N GLY A 602 5.08 -20.10 -28.98
CA GLY A 602 4.97 -18.67 -29.25
C GLY A 602 3.98 -18.33 -30.36
N SER A 603 2.98 -17.50 -30.04
CA SER A 603 1.91 -17.06 -30.95
C SER A 603 2.19 -15.71 -31.60
N THR A 604 3.26 -15.03 -31.17
CA THR A 604 3.77 -13.82 -31.80
C THR A 604 5.13 -14.13 -32.45
N PRO A 605 5.41 -13.61 -33.66
CA PRO A 605 6.72 -13.76 -34.26
C PRO A 605 7.82 -13.19 -33.36
N ASN A 606 8.93 -13.90 -33.24
CA ASN A 606 10.14 -13.41 -32.59
C ASN A 606 10.88 -12.41 -33.51
N LYS A 607 12.06 -11.91 -33.07
CA LYS A 607 12.89 -10.97 -33.87
C LYS A 607 13.30 -11.52 -35.23
N GLU A 608 13.39 -12.84 -35.38
CA GLU A 608 13.69 -13.51 -36.66
C GLU A 608 12.42 -13.79 -37.50
N GLY A 609 11.25 -13.31 -37.08
CA GLY A 609 9.98 -13.50 -37.77
C GLY A 609 9.36 -14.89 -37.63
N LYS A 610 9.83 -15.71 -36.67
CA LYS A 610 9.39 -17.09 -36.48
C LYS A 610 8.38 -17.22 -35.33
N LEU A 611 7.37 -18.07 -35.54
CA LEU A 611 6.46 -18.55 -34.49
C LEU A 611 7.08 -19.75 -33.76
N GLY A 612 6.48 -20.13 -32.62
CA GLY A 612 6.86 -21.33 -31.89
C GLY A 612 6.71 -22.61 -32.75
N ARG A 613 7.57 -23.60 -32.50
CA ARG A 613 7.63 -24.87 -33.27
C ARG A 613 6.28 -25.60 -33.39
N GLN A 614 5.47 -25.49 -32.36
CA GLN A 614 4.16 -26.14 -32.19
C GLN A 614 3.05 -25.10 -32.03
N HIS A 615 3.18 -23.95 -32.69
CA HIS A 615 2.13 -22.94 -32.71
C HIS A 615 0.77 -23.54 -33.09
N ALA A 616 -0.25 -23.23 -32.31
CA ALA A 616 -1.63 -23.66 -32.54
C ALA A 616 -2.59 -22.50 -32.34
N ALA A 617 -3.66 -22.43 -33.14
CA ALA A 617 -4.60 -21.31 -33.14
C ALA A 617 -5.36 -21.14 -31.81
N ASN A 618 -5.54 -22.22 -31.05
CA ASN A 618 -6.18 -22.20 -29.72
C ASN A 618 -5.17 -22.08 -28.56
N VAL A 619 -3.88 -21.83 -28.85
CA VAL A 619 -2.84 -21.59 -27.86
C VAL A 619 -2.29 -20.19 -28.06
N THR A 620 -2.37 -19.36 -27.01
CA THR A 620 -1.85 -18.00 -27.00
C THR A 620 -0.66 -17.91 -26.07
N VAL A 621 0.55 -17.69 -26.60
CA VAL A 621 1.76 -17.37 -25.85
C VAL A 621 2.36 -16.11 -26.47
N SER A 622 2.22 -14.97 -25.81
CA SER A 622 2.60 -13.67 -26.39
C SER A 622 3.34 -12.79 -25.38
N PRO A 623 4.34 -11.99 -25.82
CA PRO A 623 4.95 -10.96 -24.99
C PRO A 623 4.13 -9.67 -24.91
N LEU A 624 3.10 -9.53 -25.76
CA LEU A 624 2.39 -8.28 -25.99
C LEU A 624 1.26 -8.10 -24.98
N ARG A 625 1.30 -7.04 -24.17
CA ARG A 625 0.21 -6.71 -23.22
C ARG A 625 -1.11 -6.49 -23.98
N SER A 626 -2.16 -7.23 -23.62
CA SER A 626 -3.49 -7.07 -24.23
C SER A 626 -4.36 -6.10 -23.43
N PRO A 627 -5.07 -5.15 -24.07
CA PRO A 627 -6.11 -4.36 -23.40
C PRO A 627 -7.34 -5.19 -23.01
N LYS A 628 -7.48 -6.40 -23.57
CA LYS A 628 -8.57 -7.34 -23.28
C LYS A 628 -8.13 -8.51 -22.40
N TYR A 629 -7.03 -8.34 -21.66
CA TYR A 629 -6.38 -9.39 -20.88
C TYR A 629 -7.36 -10.24 -20.06
N LEU A 630 -8.28 -9.62 -19.32
CA LEU A 630 -9.24 -10.34 -18.46
C LEU A 630 -10.27 -11.14 -19.26
N GLU A 631 -10.73 -10.60 -20.39
CA GLU A 631 -11.68 -11.29 -21.27
C GLU A 631 -11.02 -12.49 -21.94
N GLU A 632 -9.75 -12.35 -22.32
CA GLU A 632 -8.92 -13.39 -22.90
C GLU A 632 -8.67 -14.52 -21.89
N LEU A 633 -8.31 -14.20 -20.65
CA LEU A 633 -8.23 -15.16 -19.54
C LEU A 633 -9.58 -15.88 -19.33
N ALA A 634 -10.68 -15.13 -19.29
CA ALA A 634 -12.02 -15.70 -19.12
C ALA A 634 -12.46 -16.57 -20.30
N SER A 635 -11.93 -16.33 -21.49
CA SER A 635 -12.15 -17.14 -22.70
C SER A 635 -11.23 -18.36 -22.80
N SER A 636 -10.34 -18.54 -21.83
CA SER A 636 -9.35 -19.60 -21.82
C SER A 636 -9.71 -20.72 -20.85
N LEU A 637 -9.33 -21.95 -21.19
CA LEU A 637 -9.46 -23.11 -20.30
C LEU A 637 -8.31 -23.15 -19.30
N PHE A 638 -7.07 -23.07 -19.79
CA PHE A 638 -5.85 -23.12 -19.01
C PHE A 638 -5.06 -21.81 -19.14
N CYS A 639 -4.53 -21.30 -18.03
CA CYS A 639 -3.76 -20.06 -18.00
C CYS A 639 -2.41 -20.29 -17.33
N GLY A 640 -1.33 -19.91 -18.03
CA GLY A 640 0.03 -20.10 -17.55
C GLY A 640 0.35 -19.21 -16.35
N VAL A 641 0.75 -19.83 -15.26
CA VAL A 641 1.29 -19.17 -14.07
C VAL A 641 2.76 -19.53 -14.00
N LEU A 642 3.59 -18.67 -14.60
CA LEU A 642 5.02 -18.90 -14.79
C LEU A 642 5.82 -17.89 -13.95
N PRO A 643 6.86 -18.33 -13.24
CA PRO A 643 7.69 -17.46 -12.39
C PRO A 643 8.29 -16.29 -13.19
N GLY A 644 8.60 -15.20 -12.51
CA GLY A 644 9.43 -14.11 -13.02
C GLY A 644 10.85 -14.24 -12.47
N ASP A 645 11.23 -13.34 -11.59
CA ASP A 645 12.43 -13.44 -10.74
C ASP A 645 12.17 -14.28 -9.46
N GLY A 646 10.92 -14.71 -9.26
CA GLY A 646 10.44 -15.51 -8.14
C GLY A 646 9.00 -15.95 -8.39
N TRP A 647 8.08 -15.59 -7.49
CA TRP A 647 6.63 -15.87 -7.64
C TRP A 647 5.98 -15.16 -8.85
N SER A 648 4.84 -15.70 -9.31
CA SER A 648 4.03 -15.09 -10.36
C SER A 648 2.68 -14.65 -9.83
N GLY A 649 2.46 -13.35 -9.75
CA GLY A 649 1.12 -12.80 -9.46
C GLY A 649 0.10 -13.01 -10.59
N ARG A 650 0.21 -14.04 -11.42
CA ARG A 650 -0.78 -14.39 -12.48
C ARG A 650 -1.78 -15.44 -12.01
N MET A 651 -1.51 -16.07 -10.88
CA MET A 651 -2.41 -17.07 -10.31
C MET A 651 -3.77 -16.46 -9.99
N GLU A 652 -3.75 -15.28 -9.39
CA GLU A 652 -4.94 -14.55 -8.96
C GLU A 652 -5.77 -14.11 -10.16
N ASP A 653 -5.13 -13.61 -11.22
CA ASP A 653 -5.79 -13.27 -12.49
C ASP A 653 -6.37 -14.52 -13.19
N SER A 654 -5.78 -15.69 -13.00
CA SER A 654 -6.36 -16.91 -13.57
C SER A 654 -7.63 -17.29 -12.82
N ILE A 655 -7.56 -17.31 -11.49
CA ILE A 655 -8.65 -17.73 -10.60
C ILE A 655 -9.85 -16.77 -10.69
N GLN A 656 -9.61 -15.46 -10.65
CA GLN A 656 -10.67 -14.43 -10.68
C GLN A 656 -11.47 -14.44 -12.01
N GLN A 657 -10.92 -15.02 -13.08
CA GLN A 657 -11.53 -15.12 -14.41
C GLN A 657 -11.99 -16.57 -14.71
N GLY A 658 -11.88 -17.47 -13.71
CA GLY A 658 -12.28 -18.88 -13.81
C GLY A 658 -11.44 -19.69 -14.79
N CYS A 659 -10.26 -19.18 -15.18
CA CYS A 659 -9.29 -19.92 -15.96
C CYS A 659 -8.50 -20.84 -15.03
N ILE A 660 -8.26 -22.08 -15.45
CA ILE A 660 -7.50 -23.04 -14.64
C ILE A 660 -6.02 -22.61 -14.62
N PRO A 661 -5.46 -22.23 -13.46
CA PRO A 661 -4.05 -21.88 -13.39
C PRO A 661 -3.20 -23.15 -13.61
N VAL A 662 -2.28 -23.07 -14.57
CA VAL A 662 -1.24 -24.06 -14.82
C VAL A 662 0.07 -23.49 -14.29
N ILE A 663 0.44 -23.96 -13.10
CA ILE A 663 1.66 -23.52 -12.43
C ILE A 663 2.82 -24.35 -12.97
N ILE A 664 3.72 -23.71 -13.71
CA ILE A 664 4.94 -24.33 -14.20
C ILE A 664 6.11 -23.71 -13.45
N GLN A 665 6.39 -24.31 -12.31
CA GLN A 665 7.50 -23.95 -11.44
C GLN A 665 8.10 -25.24 -10.90
N LEU A 666 9.42 -25.36 -10.95
CA LEU A 666 10.11 -26.54 -10.47
C LEU A 666 10.09 -26.50 -8.93
N ASP A 667 9.16 -27.25 -8.33
CA ASP A 667 8.99 -27.45 -6.88
C ASP A 667 8.22 -26.38 -6.08
N CYS A 668 6.94 -26.15 -6.40
CA CYS A 668 6.03 -25.44 -5.49
C CYS A 668 5.04 -26.39 -4.80
N ARG A 669 5.18 -26.53 -3.47
CA ARG A 669 4.05 -26.87 -2.60
C ARG A 669 3.32 -25.57 -2.28
N MET A 670 2.00 -25.58 -2.47
CA MET A 670 1.14 -24.44 -2.17
C MET A 670 0.06 -24.93 -1.23
N GLU A 671 0.05 -24.36 -0.04
CA GLU A 671 -1.14 -24.29 0.79
C GLU A 671 -1.64 -22.86 0.65
N SER A 672 -2.55 -22.63 -0.30
CA SER A 672 -3.16 -21.31 -0.47
C SER A 672 -4.36 -21.18 0.46
N PHE A 673 -4.67 -19.97 0.93
CA PHE A 673 -5.93 -19.65 1.63
C PHE A 673 -7.19 -20.00 0.83
N PHE A 674 -7.08 -20.15 -0.49
CA PHE A 674 -8.15 -20.74 -1.30
C PHE A 674 -8.17 -22.25 -1.09
N HIS A 675 -9.33 -22.80 -0.70
CA HIS A 675 -9.57 -24.23 -0.74
C HIS A 675 -9.35 -24.75 -2.17
N MET A 676 -8.13 -25.21 -2.50
CA MET A 676 -7.76 -25.68 -3.84
C MET A 676 -8.54 -26.94 -4.25
N LYS A 677 -9.30 -27.57 -3.35
CA LYS A 677 -10.27 -28.63 -3.70
C LYS A 677 -11.50 -28.10 -4.47
N MET A 678 -11.77 -26.79 -4.43
CA MET A 678 -12.87 -26.16 -5.18
C MET A 678 -12.48 -25.71 -6.60
N PHE A 679 -11.18 -25.62 -6.90
CA PHE A 679 -10.65 -25.20 -8.20
C PHE A 679 -9.69 -26.25 -8.72
N SER A 680 -9.93 -26.78 -9.91
CA SER A 680 -9.03 -27.74 -10.55
C SER A 680 -7.69 -27.08 -10.88
N THR A 681 -6.74 -26.99 -9.97
CA THR A 681 -5.37 -26.52 -10.27
C THR A 681 -4.52 -27.69 -10.76
N ILE A 682 -3.82 -27.52 -11.87
CA ILE A 682 -2.93 -28.56 -12.40
C ILE A 682 -1.48 -28.13 -12.15
N LYS A 683 -0.77 -28.90 -11.34
CA LYS A 683 0.69 -28.86 -11.25
C LYS A 683 1.24 -29.76 -12.34
N ALA A 684 2.01 -29.21 -13.26
CA ALA A 684 2.66 -30.00 -14.30
C ALA A 684 4.18 -29.80 -14.20
N LEU A 685 4.93 -30.90 -14.13
CA LEU A 685 6.36 -30.86 -14.42
C LEU A 685 6.56 -30.41 -15.87
N GLN A 686 7.68 -29.75 -16.18
CA GLN A 686 8.01 -29.29 -17.55
C GLN A 686 7.92 -30.43 -18.59
N CYS A 687 8.16 -31.68 -18.19
CA CYS A 687 8.02 -32.88 -19.04
C CYS A 687 6.57 -33.37 -19.19
N GLU A 688 5.66 -33.05 -18.27
CA GLU A 688 4.25 -33.47 -18.30
C GLU A 688 3.35 -32.48 -19.05
N PHE A 689 3.76 -31.20 -19.14
CA PHE A 689 3.04 -30.18 -19.92
C PHE A 689 2.90 -30.57 -21.41
N LYS A 690 3.93 -31.23 -21.98
CA LYS A 690 3.84 -31.82 -23.33
C LYS A 690 2.72 -32.86 -23.41
N ARG A 691 2.54 -33.74 -22.42
CA ARG A 691 1.48 -34.77 -22.46
C ARG A 691 0.07 -34.18 -22.30
N MET A 692 -0.10 -33.11 -21.50
CA MET A 692 -1.41 -32.47 -21.30
C MET A 692 -1.98 -31.79 -22.54
N ILE A 693 -1.15 -31.14 -23.36
CA ILE A 693 -1.61 -30.46 -24.59
C ILE A 693 -2.03 -31.48 -25.67
N PHE A 694 -1.43 -32.67 -25.66
CA PHE A 694 -1.66 -33.69 -26.70
C PHE A 694 -2.74 -34.73 -26.37
N GLN A 695 -3.39 -34.67 -25.21
CA GLN A 695 -4.42 -35.65 -24.79
C GLN A 695 -5.85 -35.07 -24.66
N THR A 696 -6.12 -33.87 -25.17
CA THR A 696 -7.49 -33.30 -25.25
C THR A 696 -7.97 -33.11 -26.67
#